data_AF-A0A7X7KQ55-F1
#
_entry.id   AF-A0A7X7KQ55-F1
#
_cell.length_a   1.000
_cell.length_b   1.000
_cell.length_c   1.000
_cell.angle_alpha   90.00
_cell.angle_beta   90.00
_cell.angle_gamma   90.00
#
_symmetry.space_group_name_H-M   'P 1'
#
loop_
_entity.id
_entity.type
_entity.pdbx_description
1 polymer ?
#
loop_
_entity_poly.entity_id
_entity_poly.type
_entity_poly.pdbx_seq_one_letter_code
_entity_poly.pdbx_strand_id
1 'polypeptide(L)'
;MRGVLLLAAGFWLAAVAGVRAADAAPPPLADAIEFANASFEEDFENDGVPDRWQIPETTQVSLTAEATNGAKAARFTDGYILASQDAHIRGLAGRQVTLRFDAKGTDGAALGCQFGFFTDRGEGRKAFVYARLAWDRALPEAYESLRLRYTFPEKALDGRVWLAFYRSNRQGTVVLDNLQVSDRALTPEQQLGLTRLARELGYLAVRARAGAERLPAAREGLLEAAAAAEEQAERCRDGDVAMLADRDVEAWLAARHAAINRLRCAATVGAFTVDPCERLTADALGGERPAAPADVVMLQGEYGAVGADVMNTEDAPREVVITVDAPPGVFADLVVRRQVFMETWYKKAATRLADPLPLLPRGADGWRLTLPPGAVERLYIGFRTAPDAVAGAHEVTLRFQSAGVVLQPLVTTIRVLPAALPTTPRLEHMQFLYTDMDPALSHPAAVAVDLAAHGVSAIEFPYIPKVAFSPEGALVTNDIATSPQAAWLRIYGAHIDRLAIFWEGRYTRFPLDGQAEAYLPYTDDQGRLTPAFSRAYRELLQAWMRFAAENGFGPQRFLMIADDEPSSKADYKEAPGPEVRRTLELYRLTRQAAPELPIAVTLSDYAMPTDAAVIAQAADVVMPVWPYRKALSRWAPEGYSPRETFRETIFPMLDGLRTQKGLRIWSYRVDAGKSEDVLVSARAYPVIAVAAGFTGIATWAYNVKRGMSWDDTDEGLLDYIFTYDGTEDHPLNRAVNPTGEIVVPSVRWEALRLGWQDGQVLLALIERTRQ
;
A
#
# COMPACT_ATOMS: atom_id res chain seq x y z
N MET A 1 22.68 25.33 15.32
CA MET A 1 21.80 24.28 15.87
C MET A 1 21.29 23.27 14.83
N ARG A 2 20.93 23.66 13.58
CA ARG A 2 20.59 22.71 12.48
C ARG A 2 21.66 21.62 12.21
N GLY A 3 22.95 21.92 12.40
CA GLY A 3 24.05 20.96 12.20
C GLY A 3 24.21 19.88 13.27
N VAL A 4 23.71 20.10 14.51
CA VAL A 4 23.77 19.10 15.60
C VAL A 4 22.59 18.13 15.53
N LEU A 5 21.45 18.59 15.02
CA LEU A 5 20.25 17.77 14.74
C LEU A 5 20.48 16.76 13.60
N LEU A 6 21.21 17.15 12.54
CA LEU A 6 21.63 16.24 11.46
C LEU A 6 22.63 15.17 11.93
N LEU A 7 23.48 15.49 12.92
CA LEU A 7 24.42 14.54 13.50
C LEU A 7 23.74 13.54 14.45
N ALA A 8 22.76 13.97 15.25
CA ALA A 8 21.99 13.07 16.12
C ALA A 8 21.06 12.14 15.33
N ALA A 9 20.38 12.66 14.29
CA ALA A 9 19.62 11.85 13.34
C ALA A 9 20.53 10.92 12.53
N GLY A 10 21.73 11.40 12.15
CA GLY A 10 22.75 10.58 11.48
C GLY A 10 23.34 9.47 12.35
N PHE A 11 23.48 9.67 13.67
CA PHE A 11 23.92 8.63 14.61
C PHE A 11 22.82 7.60 14.91
N TRP A 12 21.54 8.01 14.96
CA TRP A 12 20.40 7.09 15.06
C TRP A 12 20.21 6.29 13.76
N LEU A 13 20.31 6.96 12.59
CA LEU A 13 20.37 6.30 11.29
C LEU A 13 21.57 5.36 11.18
N ALA A 14 22.74 5.67 11.75
CA ALA A 14 23.89 4.76 11.72
C ALA A 14 23.75 3.55 12.67
N ALA A 15 23.00 3.69 13.77
CA ALA A 15 22.68 2.57 14.68
C ALA A 15 21.60 1.64 14.10
N VAL A 16 20.69 2.16 13.27
CA VAL A 16 19.66 1.39 12.54
C VAL A 16 20.17 0.90 11.16
N ALA A 17 21.06 1.64 10.50
CA ALA A 17 21.64 1.31 9.19
C ALA A 17 22.91 0.43 9.28
N GLY A 18 23.17 -0.19 10.44
CA GLY A 18 24.11 -1.31 10.54
C GLY A 18 23.70 -2.53 9.71
N VAL A 19 22.45 -2.54 9.20
CA VAL A 19 21.96 -3.50 8.20
C VAL A 19 22.35 -2.97 6.81
N ARG A 20 23.30 -3.65 6.17
CA ARG A 20 23.80 -3.33 4.83
C ARG A 20 22.63 -3.20 3.85
N ALA A 21 22.50 -2.01 3.24
CA ALA A 21 21.90 -1.86 1.92
C ALA A 21 22.75 -2.66 0.91
N ALA A 22 22.38 -3.92 0.71
CA ALA A 22 22.76 -4.65 -0.48
C ALA A 22 21.67 -4.35 -1.52
N ASP A 23 21.88 -3.29 -2.30
CA ASP A 23 21.25 -3.13 -3.61
C ASP A 23 21.77 -4.27 -4.51
N ALA A 24 21.21 -5.45 -4.30
CA ALA A 24 21.15 -6.47 -5.33
C ALA A 24 19.73 -6.39 -5.86
N ALA A 25 19.55 -5.72 -7.01
CA ALA A 25 18.37 -5.95 -7.82
C ALA A 25 18.18 -7.47 -7.90
N PRO A 26 16.98 -8.00 -7.60
CA PRO A 26 16.74 -9.43 -7.69
C PRO A 26 17.18 -9.89 -9.08
N PRO A 27 17.90 -11.02 -9.19
CA PRO A 27 18.26 -11.55 -10.49
C PRO A 27 16.98 -11.63 -11.33
N PRO A 28 17.01 -11.22 -12.61
CA PRO A 28 15.81 -11.22 -13.43
C PRO A 28 15.24 -12.64 -13.44
N LEU A 29 14.01 -12.78 -12.94
CA LEU A 29 13.19 -13.96 -13.19
C LEU A 29 13.10 -14.11 -14.70
N ALA A 30 13.35 -15.32 -15.19
CA ALA A 30 13.55 -15.55 -16.61
C ALA A 30 12.30 -15.26 -17.48
N ASP A 31 12.59 -14.72 -18.66
CA ASP A 31 12.04 -14.85 -20.02
C ASP A 31 10.58 -15.32 -20.28
N ALA A 32 9.59 -14.87 -19.50
CA ALA A 32 8.24 -14.70 -20.05
C ALA A 32 8.17 -13.39 -20.86
N ILE A 33 7.37 -13.33 -21.93
CA ILE A 33 7.09 -12.07 -22.67
C ILE A 33 6.20 -11.20 -21.78
N GLU A 34 6.78 -10.51 -20.81
CA GLU A 34 6.04 -9.64 -19.90
C GLU A 34 5.97 -8.22 -20.47
N PHE A 35 4.81 -7.87 -21.02
CA PHE A 35 4.43 -6.48 -21.17
C PHE A 35 3.91 -5.98 -19.81
N ALA A 36 4.50 -4.90 -19.30
CA ALA A 36 4.03 -4.25 -18.09
C ALA A 36 2.58 -3.74 -18.29
N ASN A 37 1.73 -3.95 -17.28
CA ASN A 37 0.32 -3.53 -17.29
C ASN A 37 -0.50 -4.00 -18.51
N ALA A 38 -0.51 -5.30 -18.79
CA ALA A 38 -1.27 -5.87 -19.91
C ALA A 38 -2.82 -5.74 -19.79
N SER A 39 -3.34 -5.34 -18.62
CA SER A 39 -4.76 -5.00 -18.40
C SER A 39 -5.08 -3.54 -18.72
N PHE A 40 -4.08 -2.73 -19.08
CA PHE A 40 -4.23 -1.28 -19.25
C PHE A 40 -4.86 -0.57 -18.04
N GLU A 41 -4.63 -1.09 -16.83
CA GLU A 41 -5.13 -0.52 -15.59
C GLU A 41 -4.40 0.79 -15.25
N GLU A 42 -5.02 1.58 -14.38
CA GLU A 42 -4.45 2.83 -13.90
C GLU A 42 -3.20 2.56 -13.05
N ASP A 43 -2.25 3.49 -13.05
CA ASP A 43 -1.13 3.44 -12.11
C ASP A 43 -1.59 3.78 -10.69
N PHE A 44 -0.66 3.64 -9.73
CA PHE A 44 -0.89 4.06 -8.36
C PHE A 44 -1.12 5.57 -8.21
N GLU A 45 -0.78 6.36 -9.23
CA GLU A 45 -0.91 7.83 -9.25
C GLU A 45 -2.31 8.29 -9.68
N ASN A 46 -3.19 7.37 -10.12
CA ASN A 46 -4.55 7.66 -10.58
C ASN A 46 -4.52 8.69 -11.74
N ASP A 47 -3.56 8.49 -12.65
CA ASP A 47 -3.22 9.48 -13.68
C ASP A 47 -4.14 9.46 -14.92
N GLY A 48 -5.24 8.70 -14.89
CA GLY A 48 -6.23 8.62 -15.96
C GLY A 48 -5.75 7.91 -17.23
N VAL A 49 -4.58 7.27 -17.18
CA VAL A 49 -3.93 6.60 -18.31
C VAL A 49 -3.40 5.22 -17.89
N PRO A 50 -3.28 4.26 -18.83
CA PRO A 50 -2.64 2.97 -18.56
C PRO A 50 -1.17 3.10 -18.09
N ASP A 51 -0.83 2.58 -16.91
CA ASP A 51 0.54 2.56 -16.38
C ASP A 51 1.54 1.91 -17.36
N ARG A 52 2.77 2.42 -17.43
CA ARG A 52 3.92 1.87 -18.19
C ARG A 52 3.69 1.67 -19.70
N TRP A 53 2.58 2.15 -20.25
CA TRP A 53 2.37 2.24 -21.69
C TRP A 53 2.91 3.57 -22.21
N GLN A 54 3.68 3.53 -23.29
CA GLN A 54 4.09 4.74 -23.99
C GLN A 54 2.92 5.22 -24.85
N ILE A 55 2.30 6.32 -24.41
CA ILE A 55 1.19 6.98 -25.10
C ILE A 55 1.70 8.33 -25.62
N PRO A 56 1.64 8.60 -26.94
CA PRO A 56 2.09 9.88 -27.48
C PRO A 56 1.27 11.05 -26.93
N GLU A 57 1.90 12.23 -26.77
CA GLU A 57 1.20 13.46 -26.36
C GLU A 57 0.05 13.86 -27.29
N THR A 58 0.11 13.43 -28.54
CA THR A 58 -0.95 13.66 -29.55
C THR A 58 -2.14 12.72 -29.43
N THR A 59 -2.13 11.79 -28.48
CA THR A 59 -3.13 10.73 -28.33
C THR A 59 -3.97 11.02 -27.09
N GLN A 60 -5.29 11.07 -27.28
CA GLN A 60 -6.23 11.23 -26.18
C GLN A 60 -6.67 9.85 -25.70
N VAL A 61 -6.36 9.57 -24.44
CA VAL A 61 -6.73 8.35 -23.74
C VAL A 61 -7.51 8.71 -22.47
N SER A 62 -8.48 7.88 -22.13
CA SER A 62 -9.10 7.83 -20.80
C SER A 62 -9.32 6.38 -20.42
N LEU A 63 -9.50 6.11 -19.13
CA LEU A 63 -9.87 4.77 -18.66
C LEU A 63 -11.40 4.69 -18.49
N THR A 64 -12.00 3.62 -19.02
CA THR A 64 -13.46 3.39 -18.97
C THR A 64 -13.79 2.15 -18.15
N ALA A 65 -14.89 2.16 -17.39
CA ALA A 65 -15.37 1.01 -16.62
C ALA A 65 -15.93 -0.13 -17.50
N GLU A 66 -16.04 0.09 -18.80
CA GLU A 66 -16.47 -0.93 -19.77
C GLU A 66 -15.32 -1.90 -20.07
N ALA A 67 -14.85 -2.65 -19.08
CA ALA A 67 -13.75 -3.60 -19.19
C ALA A 67 -14.24 -5.05 -19.37
N THR A 68 -13.44 -5.84 -20.07
CA THR A 68 -13.51 -7.31 -20.19
C THR A 68 -12.60 -8.03 -19.19
N ASN A 69 -11.56 -7.35 -18.67
CA ASN A 69 -10.67 -7.82 -17.62
C ASN A 69 -10.30 -6.64 -16.71
N GLY A 70 -10.27 -6.85 -15.39
CA GLY A 70 -10.01 -5.79 -14.42
C GLY A 70 -11.14 -4.76 -14.31
N ALA A 71 -10.85 -3.62 -13.67
CA ALA A 71 -11.85 -2.58 -13.40
C ALA A 71 -12.02 -1.57 -14.55
N LYS A 72 -10.98 -1.38 -15.38
CA LYS A 72 -10.98 -0.37 -16.44
C LYS A 72 -10.28 -0.86 -17.70
N ALA A 73 -10.72 -0.36 -18.85
CA ALA A 73 -10.10 -0.55 -20.15
C ALA A 73 -9.59 0.79 -20.71
N ALA A 74 -8.61 0.75 -21.61
CA ALA A 74 -8.07 1.95 -22.25
C ALA A 74 -8.96 2.41 -23.42
N ARG A 75 -9.59 3.57 -23.28
CA ARG A 75 -10.41 4.21 -24.31
C ARG A 75 -9.62 5.32 -24.99
N PHE A 76 -9.36 5.15 -26.28
CA PHE A 76 -8.66 6.11 -27.12
C PHE A 76 -9.64 6.83 -28.04
N THR A 77 -9.79 8.14 -27.85
CA THR A 77 -10.70 8.99 -28.64
C THR A 77 -9.97 9.81 -29.70
N ASP A 78 -8.65 9.99 -29.55
CA ASP A 78 -7.82 10.67 -30.55
C ASP A 78 -6.40 10.10 -30.61
N GLY A 79 -5.67 10.43 -31.68
CA GLY A 79 -4.31 9.95 -31.94
C GLY A 79 -4.24 8.85 -33.01
N TYR A 80 -3.07 8.73 -33.65
CA TYR A 80 -2.80 7.68 -34.65
C TYR A 80 -2.15 6.45 -34.01
N ILE A 81 -1.11 6.66 -33.20
CA ILE A 81 -0.50 5.62 -32.35
C ILE A 81 -1.23 5.67 -31.02
N LEU A 82 -1.85 4.57 -30.60
CA LEU A 82 -2.65 4.53 -29.39
C LEU A 82 -1.78 4.31 -28.16
N ALA A 83 -1.05 3.19 -28.14
CA ALA A 83 -0.18 2.81 -27.06
C ALA A 83 0.92 1.89 -27.59
N SER A 84 2.09 1.93 -26.97
CA SER A 84 3.17 1.01 -27.29
C SER A 84 4.02 0.65 -26.07
N GLN A 85 4.73 -0.47 -26.16
CA GLN A 85 5.65 -0.89 -25.11
C GLN A 85 6.75 -1.80 -25.66
N ASP A 86 7.90 -1.78 -24.99
CA ASP A 86 9.02 -2.68 -25.26
C ASP A 86 9.00 -3.88 -24.29
N ALA A 87 9.18 -5.07 -24.84
CA ALA A 87 9.47 -6.30 -24.12
C ALA A 87 10.83 -6.86 -24.55
N HIS A 88 11.42 -7.73 -23.72
CA HIS A 88 12.64 -8.46 -24.05
C HIS A 88 12.33 -9.96 -24.19
N ILE A 89 12.71 -10.56 -25.33
CA ILE A 89 12.42 -11.96 -25.65
C ILE A 89 13.71 -12.63 -26.12
N ARG A 90 14.06 -13.75 -25.47
CA ARG A 90 15.16 -14.63 -25.92
C ARG A 90 14.64 -15.72 -26.87
N GLY A 91 15.53 -16.22 -27.73
CA GLY A 91 15.21 -17.23 -28.73
C GLY A 91 14.14 -16.76 -29.71
N LEU A 92 14.26 -15.55 -30.26
CA LEU A 92 13.27 -14.99 -31.18
C LEU A 92 13.26 -15.70 -32.54
N ALA A 93 14.41 -16.17 -33.01
CA ALA A 93 14.53 -16.86 -34.29
C ALA A 93 13.57 -18.06 -34.38
N GLY A 94 12.69 -18.05 -35.39
CA GLY A 94 11.74 -19.15 -35.65
C GLY A 94 10.60 -19.29 -34.62
N ARG A 95 10.59 -18.50 -33.54
CA ARG A 95 9.59 -18.61 -32.45
C ARG A 95 8.22 -18.14 -32.92
N GLN A 96 7.19 -18.92 -32.59
CA GLN A 96 5.80 -18.50 -32.78
C GLN A 96 5.23 -17.91 -31.50
N VAL A 97 4.57 -16.76 -31.62
CA VAL A 97 3.84 -16.10 -30.54
C VAL A 97 2.39 -15.87 -30.93
N THR A 98 1.51 -15.91 -29.94
CA THR A 98 0.09 -15.60 -29.98
C THR A 98 -0.12 -14.36 -29.14
N LEU A 99 -0.56 -13.29 -29.78
CA LEU A 99 -1.07 -12.08 -29.15
C LEU A 99 -2.59 -12.23 -29.01
N ARG A 100 -3.11 -12.11 -27.79
CA ARG A 100 -4.54 -12.05 -27.50
C ARG A 100 -4.87 -10.73 -26.82
N PHE A 101 -5.98 -10.10 -27.18
CA PHE A 101 -6.51 -8.92 -26.51
C PHE A 101 -7.97 -8.73 -26.90
N ASP A 102 -8.71 -8.01 -26.07
CA ASP A 102 -10.10 -7.67 -26.31
C ASP A 102 -10.17 -6.23 -26.86
N ALA A 103 -10.96 -6.03 -27.92
CA ALA A 103 -11.09 -4.72 -28.55
C ALA A 103 -12.52 -4.45 -29.02
N LYS A 104 -12.94 -3.19 -28.94
CA LYS A 104 -14.16 -2.68 -29.57
C LYS A 104 -13.94 -1.27 -30.10
N GLY A 105 -14.85 -0.81 -30.96
CA GLY A 105 -14.78 0.54 -31.50
C GLY A 105 -16.12 1.08 -31.94
N THR A 106 -16.20 2.40 -31.99
CA THR A 106 -17.37 3.16 -32.49
C THR A 106 -16.96 4.04 -33.65
N ASP A 107 -17.94 4.57 -34.38
CA ASP A 107 -17.73 5.58 -35.43
C ASP A 107 -16.77 5.12 -36.54
N GLY A 108 -16.85 3.84 -36.91
CA GLY A 108 -16.05 3.25 -37.97
C GLY A 108 -14.58 3.03 -37.62
N ALA A 109 -14.22 2.99 -36.33
CA ALA A 109 -12.85 2.77 -35.89
C ALA A 109 -12.22 1.49 -36.46
N ALA A 110 -10.97 1.60 -36.91
CA ALA A 110 -10.18 0.47 -37.36
C ALA A 110 -8.86 0.34 -36.58
N LEU A 111 -8.55 -0.89 -36.19
CA LEU A 111 -7.37 -1.23 -35.42
C LEU A 111 -6.20 -1.63 -36.30
N GLY A 112 -5.01 -1.13 -35.95
CA GLY A 112 -3.73 -1.67 -36.36
C GLY A 112 -2.94 -2.21 -35.16
N CYS A 113 -2.20 -3.29 -35.37
CA CYS A 113 -1.32 -3.90 -34.38
C CYS A 113 0.00 -4.32 -35.04
N GLN A 114 1.14 -3.97 -34.43
CA GLN A 114 2.46 -4.27 -34.96
C GLN A 114 3.45 -4.79 -33.92
N PHE A 115 4.34 -5.68 -34.35
CA PHE A 115 5.58 -5.98 -33.65
C PHE A 115 6.77 -5.29 -34.35
N GLY A 116 7.72 -4.77 -33.58
CA GLY A 116 9.00 -4.27 -34.04
C GLY A 116 10.13 -5.09 -33.42
N PHE A 117 11.07 -5.60 -34.21
CA PHE A 117 12.19 -6.40 -33.70
C PHE A 117 13.43 -6.28 -34.59
N PHE A 118 14.61 -6.64 -34.07
CA PHE A 118 15.83 -6.63 -34.86
C PHE A 118 15.99 -7.91 -35.68
N THR A 119 16.49 -7.78 -36.90
CA THR A 119 16.91 -8.91 -37.75
C THR A 119 18.36 -8.76 -38.14
N ASP A 120 19.07 -9.89 -38.25
CA ASP A 120 20.41 -9.94 -38.82
C ASP A 120 20.34 -9.73 -40.35
N ARG A 121 21.22 -8.87 -40.86
CA ARG A 121 21.42 -8.66 -42.30
C ARG A 121 22.79 -9.16 -42.79
N GLY A 122 23.56 -9.83 -41.94
CA GLY A 122 24.93 -10.27 -42.22
C GLY A 122 25.97 -9.21 -41.87
N GLU A 123 27.24 -9.63 -41.78
CA GLU A 123 28.40 -8.75 -41.50
C GLU A 123 28.25 -7.90 -40.22
N GLY A 124 27.56 -8.41 -39.21
CA GLY A 124 27.34 -7.72 -37.93
C GLY A 124 26.36 -6.54 -37.99
N ARG A 125 25.59 -6.38 -39.09
CA ARG A 125 24.60 -5.32 -39.26
C ARG A 125 23.21 -5.80 -38.86
N LYS A 126 22.56 -5.08 -37.93
CA LYS A 126 21.16 -5.30 -37.54
C LYS A 126 20.22 -4.27 -38.14
N ALA A 127 19.00 -4.68 -38.47
CA ALA A 127 17.92 -3.79 -38.91
C ALA A 127 16.68 -3.99 -38.05
N PHE A 128 16.07 -2.89 -37.59
CA PHE A 128 14.76 -2.95 -36.92
C PHE A 128 13.66 -3.06 -37.97
N VAL A 129 12.78 -4.04 -37.84
CA VAL A 129 11.75 -4.38 -38.82
C VAL A 129 10.39 -4.40 -38.12
N TYR A 130 9.37 -3.90 -38.80
CA TYR A 130 7.99 -3.90 -38.31
C TYR A 130 7.18 -4.99 -39.02
N ALA A 131 6.57 -5.87 -38.25
CA ALA A 131 5.59 -6.84 -38.70
C ALA A 131 4.18 -6.37 -38.35
N ARG A 132 3.29 -6.32 -39.35
CA ARG A 132 1.87 -6.02 -39.13
C ARG A 132 1.12 -7.30 -38.80
N LEU A 133 0.54 -7.37 -37.61
CA LEU A 133 -0.27 -8.51 -37.17
C LEU A 133 -1.74 -8.31 -37.59
N ALA A 134 -2.21 -7.07 -37.51
CA ALA A 134 -3.50 -6.63 -38.03
C ALA A 134 -3.35 -5.18 -38.52
N TRP A 135 -4.10 -4.80 -39.56
CA TRP A 135 -4.11 -3.43 -40.07
C TRP A 135 -5.46 -3.14 -40.72
N ASP A 136 -6.03 -1.96 -40.45
CA ASP A 136 -7.36 -1.55 -40.93
C ASP A 136 -8.45 -2.58 -40.59
N ARG A 137 -8.31 -3.26 -39.44
CA ARG A 137 -9.32 -4.18 -38.94
C ARG A 137 -10.47 -3.37 -38.36
N ALA A 138 -11.63 -3.39 -39.00
CA ALA A 138 -12.84 -2.78 -38.47
C ALA A 138 -13.18 -3.40 -37.10
N LEU A 139 -13.47 -2.54 -36.12
CA LEU A 139 -13.89 -2.97 -34.79
C LEU A 139 -15.42 -2.87 -34.65
N PRO A 140 -16.08 -3.88 -34.06
CA PRO A 140 -17.49 -3.80 -33.72
C PRO A 140 -17.74 -2.94 -32.47
N GLU A 141 -18.98 -2.51 -32.24
CA GLU A 141 -19.37 -1.77 -31.03
C GLU A 141 -19.29 -2.63 -29.76
N ALA A 142 -19.50 -3.95 -29.88
CA ALA A 142 -19.30 -4.91 -28.80
C ALA A 142 -17.85 -5.41 -28.77
N TYR A 143 -17.38 -5.90 -27.62
CA TYR A 143 -16.04 -6.49 -27.52
C TYR A 143 -15.88 -7.73 -28.40
N GLU A 144 -14.77 -7.76 -29.13
CA GLU A 144 -14.27 -8.93 -29.82
C GLU A 144 -12.91 -9.34 -29.21
N SER A 145 -12.78 -10.60 -28.80
CA SER A 145 -11.49 -11.18 -28.43
C SER A 145 -10.66 -11.50 -29.68
N LEU A 146 -9.63 -10.71 -29.90
CA LEU A 146 -8.70 -10.87 -31.02
C LEU A 146 -7.56 -11.80 -30.65
N ARG A 147 -7.25 -12.72 -31.56
CA ARG A 147 -6.15 -13.67 -31.42
C ARG A 147 -5.28 -13.64 -32.68
N LEU A 148 -4.11 -13.02 -32.58
CA LEU A 148 -3.17 -12.84 -33.68
C LEU A 148 -1.95 -13.72 -33.46
N ARG A 149 -1.59 -14.55 -34.43
CA ARG A 149 -0.38 -15.38 -34.36
C ARG A 149 0.70 -14.82 -35.26
N TYR A 150 1.93 -14.76 -34.76
CA TYR A 150 3.09 -14.32 -35.53
C TYR A 150 4.24 -15.28 -35.33
N THR A 151 4.89 -15.68 -36.41
CA THR A 151 6.14 -16.47 -36.35
C THR A 151 7.28 -15.57 -36.76
N PHE A 152 8.23 -15.36 -35.85
CA PHE A 152 9.41 -14.56 -36.11
C PHE A 152 10.31 -15.27 -37.14
N PRO A 153 10.96 -14.53 -38.04
CA PRO A 153 11.86 -15.14 -39.02
C PRO A 153 13.10 -15.73 -38.32
N GLU A 154 13.72 -16.75 -38.92
CA GLU A 154 14.96 -17.40 -38.40
C GLU A 154 16.14 -16.44 -38.19
N LYS A 155 16.13 -15.30 -38.88
CA LYS A 155 17.13 -14.24 -38.75
C LYS A 155 16.77 -13.18 -37.70
N ALA A 156 15.71 -13.37 -36.93
CA ALA A 156 15.37 -12.46 -35.83
C ALA A 156 16.48 -12.55 -34.76
N LEU A 157 16.91 -11.39 -34.28
CA LEU A 157 17.91 -11.29 -33.23
C LEU A 157 17.21 -11.29 -31.88
N ASP A 158 17.78 -12.02 -30.94
CA ASP A 158 17.34 -12.02 -29.55
C ASP A 158 17.35 -10.61 -28.96
N GLY A 159 16.34 -10.34 -28.13
CA GLY A 159 16.24 -9.12 -27.35
C GLY A 159 14.94 -8.35 -27.57
N ARG A 160 15.04 -7.09 -28.01
CA ARG A 160 13.91 -6.15 -28.01
C ARG A 160 12.78 -6.56 -28.96
N VAL A 161 11.56 -6.68 -28.44
CA VAL A 161 10.31 -6.68 -29.18
C VAL A 161 9.44 -5.51 -28.75
N TRP A 162 9.12 -4.63 -29.70
CA TRP A 162 8.24 -3.50 -29.51
C TRP A 162 6.82 -3.87 -29.98
N LEU A 163 5.80 -3.70 -29.15
CA LEU A 163 4.40 -3.88 -29.53
C LEU A 163 3.72 -2.52 -29.59
N ALA A 164 2.91 -2.29 -30.63
CA ALA A 164 2.15 -1.05 -30.76
C ALA A 164 0.76 -1.26 -31.34
N PHE A 165 -0.19 -0.51 -30.79
CA PHE A 165 -1.56 -0.40 -31.24
C PHE A 165 -1.82 0.94 -31.94
N TYR A 166 -2.67 0.90 -32.96
CA TYR A 166 -2.95 2.05 -33.81
C TYR A 166 -4.45 2.18 -34.06
N ARG A 167 -4.90 3.42 -34.16
CA ARG A 167 -6.13 3.75 -34.85
C ARG A 167 -5.79 3.90 -36.33
N SER A 168 -5.71 2.78 -37.03
CA SER A 168 -5.01 2.69 -38.32
C SER A 168 -5.66 3.53 -39.42
N ASN A 169 -6.98 3.75 -39.34
CA ASN A 169 -7.74 4.64 -40.22
C ASN A 169 -7.89 6.08 -39.69
N ARG A 170 -7.34 6.39 -38.50
CA ARG A 170 -7.44 7.68 -37.79
C ARG A 170 -8.88 8.14 -37.49
N GLN A 171 -9.85 7.24 -37.43
CA GLN A 171 -11.26 7.57 -37.20
C GLN A 171 -11.81 6.82 -36.00
N GLY A 172 -12.81 7.42 -35.36
CA GLY A 172 -13.59 6.84 -34.27
C GLY A 172 -12.84 6.60 -32.97
N THR A 173 -13.51 5.89 -32.07
CA THR A 173 -12.98 5.52 -30.74
C THR A 173 -12.55 4.06 -30.76
N VAL A 174 -11.37 3.77 -30.19
CA VAL A 174 -10.89 2.40 -29.97
C VAL A 174 -10.83 2.15 -28.47
N VAL A 175 -11.37 1.02 -28.01
CA VAL A 175 -11.17 0.55 -26.64
C VAL A 175 -10.38 -0.75 -26.68
N LEU A 176 -9.30 -0.81 -25.89
CA LEU A 176 -8.40 -1.97 -25.78
C LEU A 176 -8.38 -2.48 -24.35
N ASP A 177 -8.33 -3.80 -24.20
CA ASP A 177 -8.29 -4.47 -22.92
C ASP A 177 -7.65 -5.88 -23.00
N ASN A 178 -7.32 -6.47 -21.85
CA ASN A 178 -6.99 -7.89 -21.67
C ASN A 178 -5.86 -8.40 -22.57
N LEU A 179 -4.76 -7.65 -22.68
CA LEU A 179 -3.61 -8.04 -23.48
C LEU A 179 -2.89 -9.25 -22.88
N GLN A 180 -2.55 -10.21 -23.74
CA GLN A 180 -1.81 -11.42 -23.39
C GLN A 180 -0.89 -11.77 -24.55
N VAL A 181 0.34 -12.19 -24.25
CA VAL A 181 1.28 -12.71 -25.26
C VAL A 181 1.81 -14.05 -24.78
N SER A 182 1.56 -15.10 -25.56
CA SER A 182 1.98 -16.47 -25.25
C SER A 182 2.48 -17.17 -26.50
N ASP A 183 3.47 -18.04 -26.43
CA ASP A 183 3.87 -18.90 -27.54
C ASP A 183 2.98 -20.16 -27.69
N ARG A 184 2.02 -20.35 -26.76
CA ARG A 184 1.08 -21.49 -26.73
C ARG A 184 -0.36 -21.08 -26.44
N ALA A 185 -1.31 -21.97 -26.70
CA ALA A 185 -2.73 -21.79 -26.38
C ALA A 185 -3.03 -22.23 -24.93
N LEU A 186 -2.84 -21.34 -23.95
CA LEU A 186 -3.14 -21.60 -22.54
C LEU A 186 -4.48 -20.94 -22.15
N THR A 187 -5.26 -21.57 -21.25
CA THR A 187 -6.37 -20.86 -20.59
C THR A 187 -5.82 -19.89 -19.54
N PRO A 188 -6.56 -18.85 -19.14
CA PRO A 188 -6.14 -17.94 -18.07
C PRO A 188 -5.77 -18.66 -16.77
N GLU A 189 -6.51 -19.70 -16.40
CA GLU A 189 -6.25 -20.50 -15.19
C GLU A 189 -4.95 -21.30 -15.31
N GLN A 190 -4.67 -21.86 -16.49
CA GLN A 190 -3.43 -22.57 -16.75
C GLN A 190 -2.24 -21.61 -16.71
N GLN A 191 -2.37 -20.44 -17.31
CA GLN A 191 -1.33 -19.41 -17.26
C GLN A 191 -1.03 -18.99 -15.83
N LEU A 192 -2.07 -18.67 -15.04
CA LEU A 192 -1.92 -18.28 -13.64
C LEU A 192 -1.29 -19.39 -12.80
N GLY A 193 -1.73 -20.64 -12.99
CA GLY A 193 -1.14 -21.80 -12.33
C GLY A 193 0.36 -21.96 -12.65
N LEU A 194 0.74 -21.83 -13.91
CA LEU A 194 2.14 -21.96 -14.34
C LEU A 194 2.99 -20.80 -13.83
N THR A 195 2.47 -19.58 -13.83
CA THR A 195 3.13 -18.42 -13.23
C THR A 195 3.39 -18.63 -11.73
N ARG A 196 2.38 -19.10 -10.98
CA ARG A 196 2.53 -19.39 -9.55
C ARG A 196 3.56 -20.49 -9.29
N LEU A 197 3.56 -21.56 -10.09
CA LEU A 197 4.53 -22.65 -9.93
C LEU A 197 5.96 -22.22 -10.30
N ALA A 198 6.13 -21.48 -11.40
CA ALA A 198 7.41 -20.92 -11.81
C ALA A 198 8.00 -19.99 -10.74
N ARG A 199 7.14 -19.20 -10.06
CA ARG A 199 7.52 -18.37 -8.93
C ARG A 199 8.08 -19.20 -7.77
N GLU A 200 7.39 -20.26 -7.33
CA GLU A 200 7.87 -21.11 -6.22
C GLU A 200 9.21 -21.79 -6.54
N LEU A 201 9.34 -22.32 -7.75
CA LEU A 201 10.58 -22.92 -8.24
C LEU A 201 11.72 -21.88 -8.31
N GLY A 202 11.40 -20.66 -8.75
CA GLY A 202 12.32 -19.53 -8.74
C GLY A 202 12.83 -19.21 -7.34
N TYR A 203 11.95 -19.16 -6.33
CA TYR A 203 12.35 -18.94 -4.94
C TYR A 203 13.26 -20.05 -4.42
N LEU A 204 12.98 -21.32 -4.73
CA LEU A 204 13.86 -22.43 -4.38
C LEU A 204 15.25 -22.29 -5.03
N ALA A 205 15.31 -21.92 -6.32
CA ALA A 205 16.57 -21.76 -7.05
C ALA A 205 17.44 -20.65 -6.44
N VAL A 206 16.86 -19.48 -6.15
CA VAL A 206 17.56 -18.36 -5.50
C VAL A 206 18.06 -18.78 -4.12
N ARG A 207 17.19 -19.42 -3.33
CA ARG A 207 17.52 -19.92 -2.01
C ARG A 207 18.68 -20.92 -2.04
N ALA A 208 18.66 -21.88 -2.96
CA ALA A 208 19.71 -22.87 -3.12
C ALA A 208 21.05 -22.24 -3.52
N ARG A 209 21.07 -21.27 -4.44
CA ARG A 209 22.29 -20.52 -4.82
C ARG A 209 22.87 -19.76 -3.64
N ALA A 210 22.04 -19.01 -2.90
CA ALA A 210 22.49 -18.31 -1.71
C ALA A 210 23.05 -19.30 -0.66
N GLY A 211 22.42 -20.48 -0.53
CA GLY A 211 22.91 -21.55 0.33
C GLY A 211 24.31 -22.03 -0.10
N ALA A 212 24.53 -22.20 -1.41
CA ALA A 212 25.81 -22.65 -1.97
C ALA A 212 26.97 -21.66 -1.72
N GLU A 213 26.66 -20.37 -1.65
CA GLU A 213 27.63 -19.33 -1.27
C GLU A 213 28.01 -19.40 0.21
N ARG A 214 27.04 -19.70 1.09
CA ARG A 214 27.20 -19.70 2.56
C ARG A 214 27.63 -21.04 3.13
N LEU A 215 27.44 -22.14 2.40
CA LEU A 215 27.74 -23.51 2.84
C LEU A 215 28.67 -24.22 1.84
N PRO A 216 29.99 -23.93 1.86
CA PRO A 216 30.94 -24.48 0.89
C PRO A 216 30.95 -26.01 0.80
N ALA A 217 30.73 -26.69 1.93
CA ALA A 217 30.70 -28.16 2.00
C ALA A 217 29.51 -28.80 1.27
N ALA A 218 28.42 -28.05 1.05
CA ALA A 218 27.22 -28.52 0.34
C ALA A 218 27.04 -27.83 -1.02
N ARG A 219 28.05 -27.06 -1.47
CA ARG A 219 27.96 -26.17 -2.63
C ARG A 219 27.50 -26.89 -3.90
N GLU A 220 28.11 -28.02 -4.23
CA GLU A 220 27.78 -28.76 -5.46
C GLU A 220 26.33 -29.22 -5.46
N GLY A 221 25.88 -29.92 -4.41
CA GLY A 221 24.49 -30.39 -4.31
C GLY A 221 23.45 -29.26 -4.26
N LEU A 222 23.82 -28.09 -3.71
CA LEU A 222 22.97 -26.91 -3.72
C LEU A 222 22.89 -26.24 -5.11
N LEU A 223 23.99 -26.18 -5.85
CA LEU A 223 23.99 -25.68 -7.23
C LEU A 223 23.22 -26.64 -8.16
N GLU A 224 23.32 -27.95 -7.97
CA GLU A 224 22.49 -28.93 -8.67
C GLU A 224 21.01 -28.75 -8.37
N ALA A 225 20.64 -28.55 -7.10
CA ALA A 225 19.26 -28.27 -6.71
C ALA A 225 18.73 -26.97 -7.34
N ALA A 226 19.56 -25.93 -7.40
CA ALA A 226 19.21 -24.67 -8.04
C ALA A 226 18.97 -24.85 -9.55
N ALA A 227 19.88 -25.55 -10.25
CA ALA A 227 19.75 -25.82 -11.68
C ALA A 227 18.49 -26.64 -11.99
N ALA A 228 18.20 -27.69 -11.20
CA ALA A 228 17.00 -28.50 -11.37
C ALA A 228 15.70 -27.70 -11.15
N ALA A 229 15.67 -26.83 -10.14
CA ALA A 229 14.52 -25.96 -9.90
C ALA A 229 14.33 -24.96 -11.06
N GLU A 230 15.41 -24.40 -11.59
CA GLU A 230 15.35 -23.46 -12.70
C GLU A 230 14.94 -24.11 -14.02
N GLU A 231 15.39 -25.34 -14.29
CA GLU A 231 14.93 -26.14 -15.43
C GLU A 231 13.41 -26.36 -15.39
N GLN A 232 12.87 -26.74 -14.22
CA GLN A 232 11.43 -26.89 -14.05
C GLN A 232 10.69 -25.54 -14.15
N ALA A 233 11.28 -24.46 -13.66
CA ALA A 233 10.70 -23.13 -13.78
C ALA A 233 10.65 -22.68 -15.24
N GLU A 234 11.66 -22.99 -16.05
CA GLU A 234 11.63 -22.74 -17.49
C GLU A 234 10.54 -23.54 -18.18
N ARG A 235 10.37 -24.82 -17.85
CA ARG A 235 9.24 -25.61 -18.39
C ARG A 235 7.89 -24.94 -18.10
N CYS A 236 7.72 -24.37 -16.90
CA CYS A 236 6.51 -23.63 -16.55
C CYS A 236 6.36 -22.35 -17.41
N ARG A 237 7.43 -21.58 -17.58
CA ARG A 237 7.45 -20.37 -18.42
C ARG A 237 7.22 -20.67 -19.90
N ASP A 238 7.70 -21.82 -20.37
CA ASP A 238 7.48 -22.36 -21.71
C ASP A 238 6.05 -22.91 -21.89
N GLY A 239 5.18 -22.84 -20.87
CA GLY A 239 3.78 -23.25 -21.02
C GLY A 239 3.56 -24.77 -20.96
N ASP A 240 4.38 -25.51 -20.22
CA ASP A 240 4.20 -26.96 -20.04
C ASP A 240 3.08 -27.26 -19.02
N VAL A 241 1.86 -27.42 -19.52
CA VAL A 241 0.67 -27.72 -18.70
C VAL A 241 0.76 -29.03 -17.89
N ALA A 242 1.66 -29.96 -18.25
CA ALA A 242 1.85 -31.18 -17.46
C ALA A 242 2.34 -30.87 -16.04
N MET A 243 3.05 -29.74 -15.86
CA MET A 243 3.52 -29.27 -14.56
C MET A 243 2.38 -28.96 -13.58
N LEU A 244 1.17 -28.63 -14.06
CA LEU A 244 0.01 -28.31 -13.21
C LEU A 244 -0.68 -29.55 -12.65
N ALA A 245 -0.52 -30.70 -13.31
CA ALA A 245 -1.11 -31.97 -12.87
C ALA A 245 -0.16 -32.77 -11.97
N ASP A 246 1.10 -32.35 -11.86
CA ASP A 246 2.15 -33.09 -11.19
C ASP A 246 2.19 -32.78 -9.68
N ARG A 247 1.49 -33.60 -8.89
CA ARG A 247 1.50 -33.51 -7.43
C ARG A 247 2.87 -33.81 -6.82
N ASP A 248 3.77 -34.46 -7.57
CA ASP A 248 5.10 -34.74 -7.08
C ASP A 248 5.94 -33.47 -7.02
N VAL A 249 5.61 -32.41 -7.78
CA VAL A 249 6.35 -31.14 -7.76
C VAL A 249 6.20 -30.40 -6.42
N GLU A 250 5.00 -30.37 -5.83
CA GLU A 250 4.81 -29.74 -4.51
C GLU A 250 5.58 -30.49 -3.41
N ALA A 251 5.50 -31.83 -3.42
CA ALA A 251 6.25 -32.67 -2.50
C ALA A 251 7.77 -32.54 -2.72
N TRP A 252 8.20 -32.41 -3.96
CA TRP A 252 9.59 -32.19 -4.34
C TRP A 252 10.11 -30.84 -3.86
N LEU A 253 9.35 -29.76 -4.05
CA LEU A 253 9.66 -28.41 -3.52
C LEU A 253 9.83 -28.45 -2.00
N ALA A 254 8.84 -29.03 -1.30
CA ALA A 254 8.86 -29.21 0.15
C ALA A 254 10.11 -29.96 0.64
N ALA A 255 10.42 -31.10 0.02
CA ALA A 255 11.58 -31.92 0.38
C ALA A 255 12.91 -31.18 0.16
N ARG A 256 13.02 -30.34 -0.89
CA ARG A 256 14.23 -29.54 -1.15
C ARG A 256 14.37 -28.35 -0.22
N HIS A 257 13.29 -27.67 0.12
CA HIS A 257 13.32 -26.66 1.18
C HIS A 257 13.75 -27.28 2.53
N ALA A 258 13.20 -28.44 2.90
CA ALA A 258 13.59 -29.17 4.10
C ALA A 258 15.07 -29.60 4.07
N ALA A 259 15.56 -30.09 2.93
CA ALA A 259 16.97 -30.45 2.76
C ALA A 259 17.91 -29.25 2.95
N ILE A 260 17.58 -28.09 2.38
CA ILE A 260 18.35 -26.84 2.59
C ILE A 260 18.34 -26.46 4.07
N ASN A 261 17.20 -26.56 4.74
CA ASN A 261 17.08 -26.25 6.17
C ASN A 261 17.94 -27.17 7.05
N ARG A 262 18.01 -28.48 6.75
CA ARG A 262 18.86 -29.44 7.48
C ARG A 262 20.35 -29.13 7.40
N LEU A 263 20.80 -28.54 6.30
CA LEU A 263 22.19 -28.11 6.17
C LEU A 263 22.52 -26.92 7.08
N ARG A 264 21.49 -26.19 7.54
CA ARG A 264 21.61 -24.99 8.38
C ARG A 264 21.36 -25.29 9.86
N CYS A 265 20.48 -26.24 10.16
CA CYS A 265 20.10 -26.61 11.50
C CYS A 265 20.02 -28.13 11.62
N ALA A 266 20.76 -28.70 12.58
CA ALA A 266 20.72 -30.14 12.87
C ALA A 266 19.49 -30.56 13.69
N ALA A 267 18.80 -29.60 14.33
CA ALA A 267 17.56 -29.87 15.05
C ALA A 267 16.37 -29.89 14.08
N THR A 268 15.33 -30.66 14.42
CA THR A 268 14.11 -30.80 13.60
C THR A 268 13.42 -29.47 13.33
N VAL A 269 13.54 -28.52 14.27
CA VAL A 269 13.12 -27.13 14.13
C VAL A 269 14.27 -26.21 14.55
N GLY A 270 14.49 -25.13 13.80
CA GLY A 270 15.43 -24.06 14.15
C GLY A 270 14.68 -22.78 14.54
N ALA A 271 15.25 -21.98 15.44
CA ALA A 271 14.74 -20.67 15.81
C ALA A 271 15.88 -19.64 15.82
N PHE A 272 15.66 -18.46 15.23
CA PHE A 272 16.68 -17.43 15.07
C PHE A 272 16.08 -16.06 15.30
N THR A 273 16.77 -15.17 16.01
CA THR A 273 16.35 -13.78 16.20
C THR A 273 16.50 -12.98 14.92
N VAL A 274 15.52 -12.13 14.62
CA VAL A 274 15.47 -11.24 13.45
C VAL A 274 14.83 -9.90 13.81
N ASP A 275 14.90 -8.94 12.90
CA ASP A 275 14.11 -7.72 13.05
C ASP A 275 12.61 -8.04 12.86
N PRO A 276 11.72 -7.67 13.82
CA PRO A 276 10.29 -7.95 13.72
C PRO A 276 9.57 -7.15 12.62
N CYS A 277 10.10 -6.00 12.22
CA CYS A 277 9.52 -5.08 11.24
C CYS A 277 10.05 -5.30 9.81
N GLU A 278 11.06 -6.16 9.63
CA GLU A 278 11.49 -6.59 8.30
C GLU A 278 10.57 -7.69 7.77
N ARG A 279 10.21 -7.59 6.49
CA ARG A 279 9.46 -8.64 5.81
C ARG A 279 10.31 -9.88 5.61
N LEU A 280 9.73 -11.05 5.88
CA LEU A 280 10.28 -12.30 5.39
C LEU A 280 10.20 -12.33 3.86
N THR A 281 11.32 -12.59 3.19
CA THR A 281 11.33 -12.84 1.75
C THR A 281 11.04 -14.31 1.48
N ALA A 282 10.32 -14.62 0.39
CA ALA A 282 9.91 -16.00 0.09
C ALA A 282 11.10 -16.93 -0.26
N ASP A 283 12.24 -16.35 -0.64
CA ASP A 283 13.50 -17.02 -0.92
C ASP A 283 14.49 -17.00 0.25
N ALA A 284 14.06 -16.54 1.44
CA ALA A 284 14.91 -16.44 2.61
C ALA A 284 15.54 -17.79 2.97
N LEU A 285 16.87 -17.79 3.17
CA LEU A 285 17.59 -18.95 3.68
C LEU A 285 17.22 -19.29 5.14
N GLY A 286 16.61 -18.35 5.86
CA GLY A 286 16.50 -18.36 7.31
C GLY A 286 17.71 -17.72 7.99
N GLY A 287 17.61 -17.49 9.30
CA GLY A 287 18.68 -16.87 10.10
C GLY A 287 20.03 -17.59 10.01
N GLU A 288 21.12 -16.82 10.11
CA GLU A 288 22.50 -17.35 9.99
C GLU A 288 23.16 -17.68 11.30
N ARG A 289 22.80 -16.96 12.36
CA ARG A 289 23.25 -17.12 13.74
C ARG A 289 22.16 -16.55 14.65
N PRO A 290 22.06 -16.99 15.91
CA PRO A 290 21.39 -16.17 16.90
C PRO A 290 22.08 -14.79 16.86
N ALA A 291 21.31 -13.72 16.61
CA ALA A 291 21.82 -12.39 16.82
C ALA A 291 22.22 -12.28 18.30
N ALA A 292 23.17 -11.39 18.60
CA ALA A 292 23.41 -11.01 19.98
C ALA A 292 22.07 -10.63 20.64
N PRO A 293 21.88 -10.86 21.95
CA PRO A 293 20.66 -10.48 22.66
C PRO A 293 20.24 -9.08 22.22
N ALA A 294 19.04 -8.95 21.67
CA ALA A 294 18.53 -7.65 21.25
C ALA A 294 18.29 -6.85 22.53
N ASP A 295 19.18 -5.91 22.85
CA ASP A 295 18.94 -4.96 23.93
C ASP A 295 17.85 -3.99 23.45
N VAL A 296 16.59 -4.29 23.79
CA VAL A 296 15.45 -3.41 23.48
C VAL A 296 15.31 -2.40 24.61
N VAL A 297 15.51 -1.12 24.32
CA VAL A 297 15.35 -0.03 25.29
C VAL A 297 13.96 0.55 25.17
N MET A 298 13.25 0.67 26.29
CA MET A 298 11.86 1.10 26.32
C MET A 298 11.53 1.98 27.51
N LEU A 299 10.45 2.74 27.39
CA LEU A 299 9.77 3.48 28.43
C LEU A 299 8.64 2.63 29.05
N GLN A 300 8.09 3.09 30.16
CA GLN A 300 6.91 2.49 30.78
C GLN A 300 5.65 2.76 29.94
N GLY A 301 4.80 1.75 29.75
CA GLY A 301 3.59 1.82 28.93
C GLY A 301 3.83 1.79 27.41
N GLU A 302 5.08 1.62 26.97
CA GLU A 302 5.49 1.66 25.57
C GLU A 302 5.28 0.30 24.88
N TYR A 303 4.81 0.29 23.62
CA TYR A 303 4.78 -0.92 22.80
C TYR A 303 6.14 -1.19 22.14
N GLY A 304 6.51 -2.46 22.06
CA GLY A 304 7.75 -2.93 21.46
C GLY A 304 7.57 -4.33 20.87
N ALA A 305 8.59 -4.80 20.15
CA ALA A 305 8.56 -6.12 19.56
C ALA A 305 9.96 -6.73 19.45
N VAL A 306 9.99 -8.06 19.41
CA VAL A 306 11.16 -8.86 19.00
C VAL A 306 10.75 -9.82 17.90
N GLY A 307 11.67 -10.09 16.96
CA GLY A 307 11.43 -10.97 15.82
C GLY A 307 12.08 -12.33 16.00
N ALA A 308 11.42 -13.38 15.51
CA ALA A 308 12.02 -14.71 15.41
C ALA A 308 11.64 -15.42 14.12
N ASP A 309 12.62 -15.90 13.35
CA ASP A 309 12.41 -16.86 12.28
C ASP A 309 12.37 -18.27 12.86
N VAL A 310 11.33 -19.03 12.55
CA VAL A 310 11.17 -20.44 12.93
C VAL A 310 11.18 -21.29 11.66
N MET A 311 12.06 -22.29 11.64
CA MET A 311 12.39 -23.07 10.45
C MET A 311 12.11 -24.55 10.68
N ASN A 312 11.32 -25.18 9.80
CA ASN A 312 11.09 -26.62 9.81
C ASN A 312 12.11 -27.33 8.92
N THR A 313 12.93 -28.22 9.48
CA THR A 313 13.96 -28.94 8.72
C THR A 313 13.45 -30.24 8.10
N GLU A 314 12.19 -30.60 8.36
CA GLU A 314 11.60 -31.87 8.02
C GLU A 314 10.72 -31.75 6.77
N ASP A 315 10.57 -32.87 6.06
CA ASP A 315 9.68 -33.02 4.90
C ASP A 315 8.22 -33.30 5.30
N ALA A 316 7.92 -33.26 6.60
CA ALA A 316 6.59 -33.37 7.17
C ALA A 316 6.23 -32.10 7.98
N PRO A 317 4.92 -31.77 8.11
CA PRO A 317 4.49 -30.65 8.95
C PRO A 317 4.93 -30.83 10.40
N ARG A 318 5.24 -29.71 11.09
CA ARG A 318 5.60 -29.69 12.51
C ARG A 318 4.74 -28.69 13.27
N GLU A 319 4.32 -29.09 14.46
CA GLU A 319 3.74 -28.16 15.44
C GLU A 319 4.86 -27.64 16.35
N VAL A 320 4.85 -26.33 16.60
CA VAL A 320 5.75 -25.64 17.52
C VAL A 320 4.92 -24.92 18.56
N VAL A 321 5.21 -25.17 19.83
CA VAL A 321 4.66 -24.44 20.97
C VAL A 321 5.68 -23.39 21.38
N ILE A 322 5.23 -22.14 21.48
CA ILE A 322 6.04 -20.96 21.79
C ILE A 322 5.63 -20.48 23.18
N THR A 323 6.61 -20.28 24.05
CA THR A 323 6.40 -19.65 25.37
C THR A 323 7.35 -18.48 25.54
N VAL A 324 6.90 -17.48 26.30
CA VAL A 324 7.65 -16.26 26.59
C VAL A 324 7.71 -16.15 28.10
N ASP A 325 8.90 -16.38 28.65
CA ASP A 325 9.15 -16.21 30.08
C ASP A 325 9.70 -14.81 30.31
N ALA A 326 9.01 -14.03 31.13
CA ALA A 326 9.43 -12.71 31.56
C ALA A 326 9.16 -12.53 33.07
N PRO A 327 9.93 -11.68 33.78
CA PRO A 327 9.65 -11.36 35.17
C PRO A 327 8.22 -10.80 35.34
N PRO A 328 7.52 -11.12 36.44
CA PRO A 328 6.18 -10.59 36.68
C PRO A 328 6.15 -9.06 36.66
N GLY A 329 5.13 -8.49 36.01
CA GLY A 329 4.93 -7.03 35.95
C GLY A 329 5.79 -6.30 34.92
N VAL A 330 6.59 -6.99 34.10
CA VAL A 330 7.33 -6.34 33.00
C VAL A 330 6.40 -5.94 31.86
N PHE A 331 5.47 -6.82 31.49
CA PHE A 331 4.52 -6.59 30.40
C PHE A 331 3.09 -6.45 30.91
N ALA A 332 2.35 -5.49 30.37
CA ALA A 332 0.89 -5.41 30.48
C ALA A 332 0.21 -6.29 29.43
N ASP A 333 0.76 -6.30 28.21
CA ASP A 333 0.20 -7.01 27.06
C ASP A 333 1.31 -7.77 26.34
N LEU A 334 0.97 -8.94 25.80
CA LEU A 334 1.91 -9.80 25.07
C LEU A 334 1.15 -10.63 24.03
N VAL A 335 1.60 -10.55 22.78
CA VAL A 335 1.04 -11.25 21.62
C VAL A 335 2.14 -11.89 20.78
N VAL A 336 1.81 -12.99 20.12
CA VAL A 336 2.67 -13.62 19.12
C VAL A 336 1.89 -13.71 17.82
N ARG A 337 2.41 -13.04 16.79
CA ARG A 337 1.83 -12.97 15.45
C ARG A 337 2.80 -13.61 14.45
N ARG A 338 2.29 -14.05 13.31
CA ARG A 338 3.11 -14.54 12.19
C ARG A 338 2.99 -13.62 10.99
N GLN A 339 4.07 -13.40 10.26
CA GLN A 339 4.01 -12.77 8.94
C GLN A 339 3.48 -13.75 7.91
N VAL A 340 2.48 -13.35 7.12
CA VAL A 340 1.86 -14.19 6.09
C VAL A 340 2.18 -13.66 4.70
N PHE A 341 2.52 -14.54 3.77
CA PHE A 341 2.70 -14.19 2.37
C PHE A 341 1.36 -13.99 1.65
N MET A 342 1.26 -12.89 0.92
CA MET A 342 0.16 -12.58 0.01
C MET A 342 0.65 -12.36 -1.41
N GLU A 343 -0.19 -12.69 -2.39
CA GLU A 343 0.05 -12.30 -3.77
C GLU A 343 -0.11 -10.80 -3.93
N THR A 344 0.67 -10.22 -4.84
CA THR A 344 0.77 -8.77 -4.98
C THR A 344 0.20 -8.33 -6.32
N TRP A 345 -0.60 -7.27 -6.34
CA TRP A 345 -1.10 -6.67 -7.58
C TRP A 345 0.03 -6.31 -8.54
N TYR A 346 1.10 -5.67 -8.04
CA TYR A 346 2.22 -5.11 -8.84
C TYR A 346 2.93 -6.07 -9.79
N LYS A 347 2.86 -7.37 -9.50
CA LYS A 347 3.49 -8.42 -10.30
C LYS A 347 2.54 -9.57 -10.63
N LYS A 348 1.22 -9.38 -10.49
CA LYS A 348 0.17 -10.29 -10.96
C LYS A 348 0.47 -11.78 -10.66
N ALA A 349 0.61 -12.09 -9.37
CA ALA A 349 0.99 -13.41 -8.84
C ALA A 349 2.43 -13.90 -9.14
N ALA A 350 3.28 -13.18 -9.88
CA ALA A 350 4.69 -13.58 -10.07
C ALA A 350 5.55 -13.37 -8.82
N THR A 351 5.07 -12.61 -7.83
CA THR A 351 5.72 -12.52 -6.51
C THR A 351 4.70 -12.53 -5.38
N ARG A 352 5.18 -12.86 -4.18
CA ARG A 352 4.47 -12.68 -2.92
C ARG A 352 5.24 -11.78 -1.97
N LEU A 353 4.53 -11.03 -1.13
CA LEU A 353 5.09 -10.21 -0.06
C LEU A 353 4.50 -10.67 1.29
N ALA A 354 5.31 -10.67 2.34
CA ALA A 354 4.85 -10.97 3.69
C ALA A 354 4.36 -9.69 4.38
N ASP A 355 3.07 -9.58 4.72
CA ASP A 355 2.52 -8.33 5.28
C ASP A 355 1.46 -8.50 6.37
N PRO A 356 0.39 -9.32 6.22
CA PRO A 356 -0.53 -9.59 7.33
C PRO A 356 0.18 -10.20 8.54
N LEU A 357 -0.26 -9.80 9.73
CA LEU A 357 0.21 -10.28 11.02
C LEU A 357 -0.91 -10.92 11.88
N PRO A 358 -1.56 -12.00 11.43
CA PRO A 358 -2.58 -12.67 12.22
C PRO A 358 -2.01 -13.22 13.53
N LEU A 359 -2.82 -13.15 14.58
CA LEU A 359 -2.50 -13.70 15.89
C LEU A 359 -2.35 -15.23 15.84
N LEU A 360 -1.36 -15.77 16.56
CA LEU A 360 -1.26 -17.21 16.79
C LEU A 360 -2.25 -17.67 17.87
N PRO A 361 -2.87 -18.85 17.70
CA PRO A 361 -3.75 -19.41 18.73
C PRO A 361 -2.97 -19.70 20.01
N ARG A 362 -3.53 -19.30 21.15
CA ARG A 362 -2.93 -19.49 22.48
C ARG A 362 -3.66 -20.59 23.24
N GLY A 363 -2.95 -21.66 23.57
CA GLY A 363 -3.38 -22.72 24.47
C GLY A 363 -2.94 -22.46 25.92
N ALA A 364 -3.18 -23.44 26.79
CA ALA A 364 -2.74 -23.40 28.20
C ALA A 364 -1.20 -23.46 28.34
N ASP A 365 -0.53 -24.07 27.36
CA ASP A 365 0.91 -24.32 27.33
C ASP A 365 1.72 -23.32 26.49
N GLY A 366 1.07 -22.38 25.79
CA GLY A 366 1.74 -21.38 24.96
C GLY A 366 1.00 -21.05 23.67
N TRP A 367 1.65 -20.31 22.78
CA TRP A 367 1.16 -20.05 21.42
C TRP A 367 1.52 -21.22 20.49
N ARG A 368 0.63 -21.56 19.56
CA ARG A 368 0.84 -22.68 18.63
C ARG A 368 1.09 -22.18 17.22
N LEU A 369 2.14 -22.71 16.60
CA LEU A 369 2.49 -22.48 15.20
C LEU A 369 2.57 -23.82 14.47
N THR A 370 1.82 -23.96 13.38
CA THR A 370 1.94 -25.10 12.46
C THR A 370 2.84 -24.69 11.30
N LEU A 371 3.97 -25.38 11.15
CA LEU A 371 4.94 -25.19 10.09
C LEU A 371 4.73 -26.24 8.98
N PRO A 372 4.51 -25.83 7.72
CA PRO A 372 4.59 -26.74 6.58
C PRO A 372 5.99 -27.38 6.45
N PRO A 373 6.10 -28.50 5.70
CA PRO A 373 7.38 -29.08 5.33
C PRO A 373 8.37 -28.05 4.76
N GLY A 374 9.59 -28.00 5.29
CA GLY A 374 10.63 -27.08 4.78
C GLY A 374 10.37 -25.58 4.96
N ALA A 375 9.29 -25.18 5.64
CA ALA A 375 8.90 -23.79 5.79
C ALA A 375 9.88 -22.98 6.66
N VAL A 376 9.97 -21.69 6.37
CA VAL A 376 10.52 -20.66 7.25
C VAL A 376 9.39 -19.67 7.48
N GLU A 377 9.06 -19.43 8.74
CA GLU A 377 8.01 -18.49 9.14
C GLU A 377 8.62 -17.43 10.05
N ARG A 378 8.24 -16.16 9.85
CA ARG A 378 8.69 -15.06 10.70
C ARG A 378 7.62 -14.70 11.72
N LEU A 379 8.02 -14.60 12.96
CA LEU A 379 7.18 -14.20 14.08
C LEU A 379 7.44 -12.75 14.48
N TYR A 380 6.35 -12.05 14.74
CA TYR A 380 6.33 -10.76 15.42
C TYR A 380 5.85 -11.01 16.86
N ILE A 381 6.74 -10.84 17.84
CA ILE A 381 6.42 -11.01 19.26
C ILE A 381 6.28 -9.63 19.86
N GLY A 382 5.04 -9.14 19.87
CA GLY A 382 4.69 -7.80 20.30
C GLY A 382 4.33 -7.76 21.78
N PHE A 383 4.70 -6.68 22.46
CA PHE A 383 4.41 -6.50 23.87
C PHE A 383 4.25 -5.03 24.22
N ARG A 384 3.55 -4.75 25.33
CA ARG A 384 3.52 -3.44 25.96
C ARG A 384 4.12 -3.53 27.34
N THR A 385 5.09 -2.68 27.66
CA THR A 385 5.62 -2.59 29.03
C THR A 385 4.51 -2.17 29.99
N ALA A 386 4.51 -2.69 31.21
CA ALA A 386 3.52 -2.23 32.20
C ALA A 386 3.71 -0.72 32.47
N PRO A 387 2.63 0.05 32.66
CA PRO A 387 2.73 1.48 33.00
C PRO A 387 3.54 1.77 34.27
N ASP A 388 3.65 0.78 35.15
CA ASP A 388 4.39 0.79 36.41
C ASP A 388 5.56 -0.21 36.42
N ALA A 389 6.00 -0.68 35.24
CA ALA A 389 7.13 -1.60 35.11
C ALA A 389 8.37 -1.05 35.82
N VAL A 390 9.02 -1.91 36.62
CA VAL A 390 10.24 -1.55 37.36
C VAL A 390 11.35 -1.21 36.37
N ALA A 391 11.99 -0.05 36.56
CA ALA A 391 13.13 0.34 35.73
C ALA A 391 14.32 -0.62 35.92
N GLY A 392 15.00 -0.97 34.84
CA GLY A 392 16.11 -1.92 34.86
C GLY A 392 16.18 -2.79 33.60
N ALA A 393 17.17 -3.67 33.57
CA ALA A 393 17.30 -4.70 32.56
C ALA A 393 16.54 -5.96 33.00
N HIS A 394 15.64 -6.44 32.17
CA HIS A 394 14.83 -7.63 32.39
C HIS A 394 15.18 -8.66 31.32
N GLU A 395 15.58 -9.85 31.75
CA GLU A 395 15.81 -10.96 30.84
C GLU A 395 14.47 -11.56 30.43
N VAL A 396 14.26 -11.73 29.12
CA VAL A 396 13.08 -12.36 28.54
C VAL A 396 13.55 -13.54 27.69
N THR A 397 12.96 -14.70 27.96
CA THR A 397 13.33 -15.94 27.29
C THR A 397 12.20 -16.43 26.40
N LEU A 398 12.47 -16.54 25.10
CA LEU A 398 11.58 -17.18 24.13
C LEU A 398 11.96 -18.65 24.02
N ARG A 399 11.02 -19.54 24.32
CA ARG A 399 11.22 -20.98 24.16
C ARG A 399 10.34 -21.51 23.06
N PHE A 400 10.91 -22.43 22.30
CA PHE A 400 10.27 -23.12 21.20
C PHE A 400 10.33 -24.61 21.50
N GLN A 401 9.19 -25.30 21.46
CA GLN A 401 9.09 -26.72 21.74
C GLN A 401 8.40 -27.42 20.56
N SER A 402 9.00 -28.49 20.05
CA SER A 402 8.39 -29.34 19.02
C SER A 402 8.54 -30.81 19.39
N ALA A 403 7.45 -31.58 19.29
CA ALA A 403 7.39 -33.00 19.66
C ALA A 403 7.97 -33.31 21.07
N GLY A 404 7.77 -32.40 22.04
CA GLY A 404 8.29 -32.56 23.41
C GLY A 404 9.76 -32.17 23.59
N VAL A 405 10.48 -31.83 22.52
CA VAL A 405 11.87 -31.37 22.57
C VAL A 405 11.91 -29.85 22.65
N VAL A 406 12.52 -29.33 23.72
CA VAL A 406 12.78 -27.90 23.87
C VAL A 406 14.01 -27.54 23.03
N LEU A 407 13.84 -26.61 22.10
CA LEU A 407 14.92 -26.06 21.28
C LEU A 407 15.77 -25.09 22.10
N GLN A 408 16.92 -24.69 21.55
CA GLN A 408 17.73 -23.65 22.17
C GLN A 408 16.88 -22.38 22.37
N PRO A 409 16.76 -21.87 23.61
CA PRO A 409 15.98 -20.66 23.87
C PRO A 409 16.65 -19.44 23.27
N LEU A 410 15.84 -18.48 22.82
CA LEU A 410 16.31 -17.15 22.43
C LEU A 410 16.16 -16.23 23.64
N VAL A 411 17.28 -15.72 24.15
CA VAL A 411 17.30 -14.82 25.31
C VAL A 411 17.51 -13.40 24.81
N THR A 412 16.62 -12.50 25.23
CA THR A 412 16.65 -11.08 24.91
C THR A 412 16.62 -10.25 26.19
N THR A 413 17.17 -9.04 26.17
CA THR A 413 17.14 -8.14 27.33
C THR A 413 16.28 -6.93 27.02
N ILE A 414 15.30 -6.67 27.87
CA ILE A 414 14.45 -5.49 27.77
C ILE A 414 14.85 -4.51 28.87
N ARG A 415 15.36 -3.36 28.47
CA ARG A 415 15.77 -2.29 29.37
C ARG A 415 14.66 -1.26 29.50
N VAL A 416 13.92 -1.33 30.60
CA VAL A 416 12.89 -0.33 30.94
C VAL A 416 13.56 0.85 31.62
N LEU A 417 13.42 2.05 31.05
CA LEU A 417 13.90 3.30 31.62
C LEU A 417 12.91 3.82 32.69
N PRO A 418 13.38 4.60 33.68
CA PRO A 418 12.54 5.17 34.73
C PRO A 418 11.74 6.40 34.22
N ALA A 419 11.03 6.23 33.11
CA ALA A 419 10.17 7.23 32.51
C ALA A 419 9.05 6.55 31.70
N ALA A 420 7.87 7.16 31.69
CA ALA A 420 6.75 6.72 30.87
C ALA A 420 6.81 7.31 29.46
N LEU A 421 6.19 6.62 28.50
CA LEU A 421 5.99 7.13 27.15
C LEU A 421 5.29 8.50 27.22
N PRO A 422 5.84 9.56 26.60
CA PRO A 422 5.25 10.90 26.70
C PRO A 422 3.86 10.96 26.09
N THR A 423 2.92 11.54 26.84
CA THR A 423 1.59 11.92 26.32
C THR A 423 1.54 13.38 25.87
N THR A 424 2.56 14.18 26.24
CA THR A 424 2.74 15.59 25.87
C THR A 424 4.24 15.90 25.74
N PRO A 425 4.69 16.56 24.65
CA PRO A 425 3.93 16.96 23.47
C PRO A 425 3.49 15.77 22.62
N ARG A 426 2.46 15.98 21.79
CA ARG A 426 1.86 14.95 20.96
C ARG A 426 2.18 15.15 19.48
N LEU A 427 2.89 14.21 18.88
CA LEU A 427 2.86 13.93 17.46
C LEU A 427 1.43 13.48 17.12
N GLU A 428 0.67 14.33 16.45
CA GLU A 428 -0.68 13.97 16.00
C GLU A 428 -0.57 12.84 14.96
N HIS A 429 -1.52 11.90 14.98
CA HIS A 429 -1.54 10.76 14.08
C HIS A 429 -2.95 10.62 13.51
N MET A 430 -3.10 11.01 12.24
CA MET A 430 -4.36 10.97 11.54
C MET A 430 -4.46 9.77 10.60
N GLN A 431 -5.62 9.13 10.55
CA GLN A 431 -5.91 8.06 9.58
C GLN A 431 -7.17 8.39 8.78
N PHE A 432 -7.10 8.31 7.46
CA PHE A 432 -8.31 8.25 6.65
C PHE A 432 -8.88 6.83 6.71
N LEU A 433 -10.19 6.75 6.89
CA LEU A 433 -10.93 5.56 7.31
C LEU A 433 -12.26 5.52 6.57
N TYR A 434 -12.53 4.42 5.88
CA TYR A 434 -13.79 4.22 5.18
C TYR A 434 -14.72 3.45 6.11
N THR A 435 -15.56 4.20 6.84
CA THR A 435 -16.47 3.65 7.85
C THR A 435 -17.61 2.81 7.27
N ASP A 436 -17.81 2.86 5.95
CA ASP A 436 -18.74 2.03 5.20
C ASP A 436 -18.08 0.83 4.50
N MET A 437 -16.81 0.58 4.77
CA MET A 437 -16.11 -0.64 4.35
C MET A 437 -15.77 -1.52 5.55
N ASP A 438 -15.86 -2.84 5.37
CA ASP A 438 -15.48 -3.79 6.40
C ASP A 438 -13.95 -3.79 6.65
N PRO A 439 -13.50 -4.00 7.90
CA PRO A 439 -14.30 -4.35 9.07
C PRO A 439 -14.91 -3.13 9.81
N ALA A 440 -14.66 -1.90 9.37
CA ALA A 440 -15.17 -0.69 10.04
C ALA A 440 -16.69 -0.55 9.96
N LEU A 441 -17.32 -1.04 8.89
CA LEU A 441 -18.77 -1.08 8.72
C LEU A 441 -19.44 -2.02 9.74
N SER A 442 -19.02 -3.28 9.78
CA SER A 442 -19.63 -4.31 10.63
C SER A 442 -19.12 -4.32 12.08
N HIS A 443 -17.86 -3.92 12.33
CA HIS A 443 -17.19 -4.00 13.62
C HIS A 443 -16.47 -2.69 14.03
N PRO A 444 -17.16 -1.54 14.03
CA PRO A 444 -16.55 -0.24 14.31
C PRO A 444 -15.88 -0.13 15.69
N ALA A 445 -16.37 -0.86 16.70
CA ALA A 445 -15.78 -0.85 18.04
C ALA A 445 -14.39 -1.53 18.07
N ALA A 446 -14.22 -2.63 17.34
CA ALA A 446 -12.91 -3.29 17.23
C ALA A 446 -11.91 -2.40 16.51
N VAL A 447 -12.34 -1.74 15.43
CA VAL A 447 -11.53 -0.77 14.69
C VAL A 447 -11.16 0.44 15.56
N ALA A 448 -12.08 0.98 16.34
CA ALA A 448 -11.79 2.10 17.25
C ALA A 448 -10.73 1.77 18.30
N VAL A 449 -10.76 0.55 18.85
CA VAL A 449 -9.76 0.05 19.80
C VAL A 449 -8.40 -0.13 19.13
N ASP A 450 -8.36 -0.71 17.92
CA ASP A 450 -7.11 -0.87 17.17
C ASP A 450 -6.45 0.48 16.87
N LEU A 451 -7.21 1.43 16.31
CA LEU A 451 -6.73 2.79 16.01
C LEU A 451 -6.15 3.47 17.26
N ALA A 452 -6.85 3.41 18.39
CA ALA A 452 -6.36 3.99 19.65
C ALA A 452 -5.09 3.29 20.16
N ALA A 453 -5.00 1.97 20.03
CA ALA A 453 -3.80 1.21 20.39
C ALA A 453 -2.57 1.54 19.52
N HIS A 454 -2.78 2.12 18.33
CA HIS A 454 -1.74 2.60 17.41
C HIS A 454 -1.50 4.12 17.49
N GLY A 455 -1.99 4.75 18.57
CA GLY A 455 -1.73 6.17 18.84
C GLY A 455 -2.50 7.13 17.94
N VAL A 456 -3.47 6.64 17.17
CA VAL A 456 -4.28 7.47 16.27
C VAL A 456 -5.06 8.49 17.10
N SER A 457 -4.82 9.76 16.81
CA SER A 457 -5.45 10.90 17.47
C SER A 457 -6.59 11.51 16.66
N ALA A 458 -6.58 11.29 15.35
CA ALA A 458 -7.60 11.78 14.45
C ALA A 458 -7.99 10.73 13.42
N ILE A 459 -9.27 10.67 13.06
CA ILE A 459 -9.73 9.89 11.91
C ILE A 459 -10.54 10.74 10.96
N GLU A 460 -10.53 10.41 9.67
CA GLU A 460 -11.58 10.83 8.75
C GLU A 460 -12.94 10.37 9.29
N PHE A 461 -13.90 11.27 9.23
CA PHE A 461 -15.28 11.05 9.64
C PHE A 461 -16.19 11.39 8.46
N PRO A 462 -16.40 10.43 7.55
CA PRO A 462 -16.97 10.70 6.24
C PRO A 462 -18.51 10.75 6.27
N TYR A 463 -19.06 11.29 5.19
CA TYR A 463 -20.48 11.35 4.86
C TYR A 463 -21.34 12.29 5.71
N ILE A 464 -22.39 12.80 5.09
CA ILE A 464 -23.38 13.63 5.79
C ILE A 464 -24.35 12.73 6.58
N PRO A 465 -24.79 13.17 7.78
CA PRO A 465 -25.82 12.46 8.53
C PRO A 465 -27.19 12.52 7.82
N LYS A 466 -28.16 11.75 8.29
CA LYS A 466 -29.50 11.70 7.70
C LYS A 466 -30.25 13.02 7.91
N VAL A 467 -30.36 13.81 6.84
CA VAL A 467 -31.02 15.12 6.80
C VAL A 467 -31.70 15.33 5.45
N ALA A 468 -32.57 16.34 5.32
CA ALA A 468 -33.04 16.84 4.03
C ALA A 468 -33.32 18.35 4.06
N PHE A 469 -33.24 18.98 2.90
CA PHE A 469 -33.27 20.43 2.75
C PHE A 469 -34.43 20.92 1.88
N SER A 470 -34.87 22.16 2.08
CA SER A 470 -35.75 22.86 1.14
C SER A 470 -34.96 23.27 -0.12
N PRO A 471 -35.63 23.65 -1.23
CA PRO A 471 -34.96 24.18 -2.43
C PRO A 471 -34.08 25.42 -2.16
N GLU A 472 -34.38 26.20 -1.13
CA GLU A 472 -33.62 27.36 -0.69
C GLU A 472 -32.47 27.00 0.28
N GLY A 473 -32.30 25.71 0.60
CA GLY A 473 -31.24 25.20 1.44
C GLY A 473 -31.51 25.24 2.94
N ALA A 474 -32.76 25.44 3.38
CA ALA A 474 -33.11 25.32 4.79
C ALA A 474 -33.12 23.85 5.22
N LEU A 475 -32.61 23.51 6.40
CA LEU A 475 -32.72 22.18 6.98
C LEU A 475 -34.17 21.92 7.42
N VAL A 476 -34.86 21.01 6.73
CA VAL A 476 -36.28 20.71 6.97
C VAL A 476 -36.43 19.41 7.77
N THR A 477 -35.76 18.34 7.32
CA THR A 477 -35.74 17.05 8.00
C THR A 477 -34.40 16.88 8.71
N ASN A 478 -34.44 16.62 10.03
CA ASN A 478 -33.24 16.46 10.86
C ASN A 478 -33.29 15.13 11.63
N ASP A 479 -32.86 14.07 10.96
CA ASP A 479 -32.88 12.69 11.47
C ASP A 479 -31.48 12.21 11.92
N ILE A 480 -30.58 13.15 12.27
CA ILE A 480 -29.19 12.88 12.64
C ILE A 480 -29.09 11.75 13.67
N ALA A 481 -29.94 11.77 14.70
CA ALA A 481 -29.93 10.78 15.79
C ALA A 481 -30.13 9.33 15.33
N THR A 482 -30.74 9.12 14.16
CA THR A 482 -31.01 7.79 13.59
C THR A 482 -29.98 7.37 12.53
N SER A 483 -29.02 8.24 12.22
CA SER A 483 -28.02 8.00 11.18
C SER A 483 -26.86 7.11 11.67
N PRO A 484 -26.17 6.39 10.77
CA PRO A 484 -24.94 5.68 11.11
C PRO A 484 -23.88 6.58 11.77
N GLN A 485 -23.80 7.85 11.35
CA GLN A 485 -22.87 8.84 11.90
C GLN A 485 -23.11 9.09 13.39
N ALA A 486 -24.36 9.06 13.87
CA ALA A 486 -24.64 9.19 15.30
C ALA A 486 -24.09 7.99 16.10
N ALA A 487 -24.16 6.78 15.55
CA ALA A 487 -23.59 5.59 16.17
C ALA A 487 -22.05 5.65 16.13
N TRP A 488 -21.47 5.99 14.99
CA TRP A 488 -20.02 6.15 14.81
C TRP A 488 -19.43 7.23 15.72
N LEU A 489 -20.12 8.35 15.92
CA LEU A 489 -19.70 9.40 16.86
C LEU A 489 -19.48 8.83 18.26
N ARG A 490 -20.41 8.01 18.76
CA ARG A 490 -20.32 7.44 20.11
C ARG A 490 -19.22 6.40 20.21
N ILE A 491 -19.05 5.59 19.17
CA ILE A 491 -18.05 4.51 19.14
C ILE A 491 -16.65 5.11 19.01
N TYR A 492 -16.38 5.83 17.92
CA TYR A 492 -15.05 6.40 17.68
C TYR A 492 -14.73 7.55 18.64
N GLY A 493 -15.72 8.39 19.00
CA GLY A 493 -15.49 9.49 19.95
C GLY A 493 -15.09 9.02 21.35
N ALA A 494 -15.38 7.78 21.75
CA ALA A 494 -14.90 7.21 23.00
C ALA A 494 -13.39 6.91 23.00
N HIS A 495 -12.80 6.73 21.81
CA HIS A 495 -11.41 6.26 21.64
C HIS A 495 -10.50 7.27 20.94
N ILE A 496 -11.06 8.12 20.08
CA ILE A 496 -10.32 9.02 19.19
C ILE A 496 -10.57 10.48 19.61
N ASP A 497 -9.50 11.27 19.69
CA ASP A 497 -9.59 12.64 20.18
C ASP A 497 -10.27 13.58 19.20
N ARG A 498 -9.99 13.42 17.89
CA ARG A 498 -10.51 14.28 16.83
C ARG A 498 -11.21 13.49 15.72
N LEU A 499 -12.45 13.83 15.41
CA LEU A 499 -13.18 13.31 14.25
C LEU A 499 -13.14 14.38 13.14
N ALA A 500 -12.44 14.09 12.04
CA ALA A 500 -12.26 15.01 10.93
C ALA A 500 -13.45 14.90 9.96
N ILE A 501 -14.40 15.83 10.07
CA ILE A 501 -15.59 15.92 9.23
C ILE A 501 -15.15 16.05 7.77
N PHE A 502 -15.56 15.10 6.93
CA PHE A 502 -15.25 15.06 5.51
C PHE A 502 -16.52 14.79 4.68
N TRP A 503 -17.05 15.84 4.04
CA TRP A 503 -18.33 15.80 3.32
C TRP A 503 -18.23 16.04 1.83
N GLU A 504 -17.02 16.30 1.33
CA GLU A 504 -16.78 16.72 -0.06
C GLU A 504 -17.41 15.75 -1.07
N GLY A 505 -17.18 14.45 -0.90
CA GLY A 505 -17.77 13.39 -1.74
C GLY A 505 -19.31 13.34 -1.74
N ARG A 506 -19.99 14.13 -0.91
CA ARG A 506 -21.45 14.25 -0.83
C ARG A 506 -21.99 15.63 -1.19
N TYR A 507 -21.17 16.62 -1.51
CA TYR A 507 -21.66 17.99 -1.78
C TYR A 507 -22.67 18.09 -2.93
N THR A 508 -22.54 17.25 -3.96
CA THR A 508 -23.50 17.15 -5.06
C THR A 508 -24.76 16.34 -4.73
N ARG A 509 -24.84 15.80 -3.50
CA ARG A 509 -25.88 14.86 -3.05
C ARG A 509 -26.55 15.32 -1.75
N PHE A 510 -26.69 16.64 -1.56
CA PHE A 510 -27.49 17.19 -0.45
C PHE A 510 -28.98 17.01 -0.77
N PRO A 511 -29.71 16.12 -0.08
CA PRO A 511 -31.05 15.69 -0.52
C PRO A 511 -32.13 16.75 -0.31
N LEU A 512 -33.07 16.83 -1.24
CA LEU A 512 -34.26 17.67 -1.13
C LEU A 512 -35.39 16.94 -0.39
N ASP A 513 -36.04 17.65 0.53
CA ASP A 513 -37.13 17.09 1.33
C ASP A 513 -38.33 16.69 0.45
N GLY A 514 -38.86 15.49 0.70
CA GLY A 514 -39.99 14.92 -0.04
C GLY A 514 -39.73 14.54 -1.50
N GLN A 515 -38.48 14.62 -1.99
CA GLN A 515 -38.12 14.32 -3.38
C GLN A 515 -37.00 13.28 -3.44
N ALA A 516 -37.36 12.02 -3.73
CA ALA A 516 -36.40 10.94 -3.87
C ALA A 516 -35.42 11.25 -5.02
N GLU A 517 -34.13 11.04 -4.77
CA GLU A 517 -33.03 11.23 -5.73
C GLU A 517 -32.87 12.66 -6.30
N ALA A 518 -33.53 13.65 -5.69
CA ALA A 518 -33.32 15.06 -6.02
C ALA A 518 -32.39 15.73 -5.00
N TYR A 519 -31.45 16.54 -5.50
CA TYR A 519 -30.39 17.14 -4.68
C TYR A 519 -30.26 18.65 -4.94
N LEU A 520 -29.78 19.37 -3.94
CA LEU A 520 -29.42 20.77 -4.09
C LEU A 520 -28.28 20.94 -5.11
N PRO A 521 -28.35 21.94 -6.01
CA PRO A 521 -27.25 22.23 -6.90
C PRO A 521 -26.04 22.73 -6.09
N TYR A 522 -24.92 22.04 -6.21
CA TYR A 522 -23.70 22.39 -5.49
C TYR A 522 -23.11 23.72 -6.00
N THR A 523 -22.98 23.86 -7.32
CA THR A 523 -22.43 25.05 -7.97
C THR A 523 -23.36 25.61 -9.04
N ASP A 524 -23.19 26.90 -9.34
CA ASP A 524 -23.77 27.56 -10.51
C ASP A 524 -22.96 27.27 -11.80
N ASP A 525 -23.42 27.80 -12.93
CA ASP A 525 -22.76 27.65 -14.24
C ASP A 525 -21.34 28.27 -14.29
N GLN A 526 -20.98 29.09 -13.31
CA GLN A 526 -19.65 29.69 -13.16
C GLN A 526 -18.78 28.95 -12.13
N GLY A 527 -19.24 27.80 -11.61
CA GLY A 527 -18.51 26.99 -10.64
C GLY A 527 -18.47 27.56 -9.22
N ARG A 528 -19.30 28.56 -8.90
CA ARG A 528 -19.41 29.15 -7.56
C ARG A 528 -20.46 28.41 -6.75
N LEU A 529 -20.31 28.37 -5.42
CA LEU A 529 -21.31 27.73 -4.56
C LEU A 529 -22.67 28.40 -4.71
N THR A 530 -23.73 27.60 -4.83
CA THR A 530 -25.08 28.18 -4.88
C THR A 530 -25.49 28.76 -3.51
N PRO A 531 -26.36 29.78 -3.46
CA PRO A 531 -26.87 30.31 -2.19
C PRO A 531 -27.59 29.25 -1.35
N ALA A 532 -28.35 28.35 -2.00
CA ALA A 532 -29.05 27.26 -1.35
C ALA A 532 -28.09 26.25 -0.72
N PHE A 533 -27.08 25.79 -1.48
CA PHE A 533 -26.04 24.92 -0.93
C PHE A 533 -25.30 25.58 0.24
N SER A 534 -24.90 26.84 0.08
CA SER A 534 -24.17 27.59 1.13
C SER A 534 -24.97 27.70 2.42
N ARG A 535 -26.29 27.85 2.33
CA ARG A 535 -27.19 27.82 3.49
C ARG A 535 -27.27 26.42 4.11
N ALA A 536 -27.50 25.41 3.28
CA ALA A 536 -27.61 24.01 3.72
C ALA A 536 -26.35 23.53 4.44
N TYR A 537 -25.17 23.84 3.91
CA TYR A 537 -23.88 23.53 4.53
C TYR A 537 -23.76 24.10 5.94
N ARG A 538 -24.10 25.38 6.13
CA ARG A 538 -24.02 26.02 7.45
C ARG A 538 -25.04 25.45 8.43
N GLU A 539 -26.28 25.28 7.99
CA GLU A 539 -27.35 24.74 8.85
C GLU A 539 -27.06 23.28 9.23
N LEU A 540 -26.51 22.47 8.31
CA LEU A 540 -26.04 21.12 8.59
C LEU A 540 -24.90 21.11 9.61
N LEU A 541 -23.86 21.92 9.42
CA LEU A 541 -22.73 21.97 10.35
C LEU A 541 -23.17 22.41 11.74
N GLN A 542 -24.06 23.41 11.84
CA GLN A 542 -24.62 23.85 13.11
C GLN A 542 -25.47 22.76 13.79
N ALA A 543 -26.31 22.06 13.02
CA ALA A 543 -27.13 20.96 13.54
C ALA A 543 -26.25 19.81 14.03
N TRP A 544 -25.20 19.45 13.28
CA TRP A 544 -24.25 18.40 13.66
C TRP A 544 -23.45 18.77 14.91
N MET A 545 -22.89 19.99 14.99
CA MET A 545 -22.17 20.45 16.18
C MET A 545 -23.06 20.48 17.42
N ARG A 546 -24.34 20.88 17.28
CA ARG A 546 -25.30 20.82 18.39
C ARG A 546 -25.56 19.39 18.85
N PHE A 547 -25.88 18.51 17.91
CA PHE A 547 -26.10 17.08 18.20
C PHE A 547 -24.88 16.45 18.89
N ALA A 548 -23.67 16.74 18.39
CA ALA A 548 -22.45 16.22 18.97
C ALA A 548 -22.23 16.71 20.42
N ALA A 549 -22.45 18.01 20.66
CA ALA A 549 -22.34 18.60 21.99
C ALA A 549 -23.36 18.00 22.99
N GLU A 550 -24.60 17.77 22.55
CA GLU A 550 -25.63 17.09 23.33
C GLU A 550 -25.26 15.64 23.69
N ASN A 551 -24.37 15.02 22.91
CA ASN A 551 -23.83 13.68 23.16
C ASN A 551 -22.44 13.71 23.86
N GLY A 552 -21.99 14.87 24.35
CA GLY A 552 -20.74 15.01 25.11
C GLY A 552 -19.48 15.31 24.27
N PHE A 553 -19.63 15.60 22.98
CA PHE A 553 -18.53 15.89 22.06
C PHE A 553 -18.58 17.34 21.58
N GLY A 554 -17.83 18.22 22.25
CA GLY A 554 -17.74 19.63 21.84
C GLY A 554 -16.88 19.87 20.58
N PRO A 555 -16.88 21.09 20.02
CA PRO A 555 -16.17 21.43 18.78
C PRO A 555 -14.66 21.08 18.78
N GLN A 556 -14.01 21.12 19.94
CA GLN A 556 -12.62 20.73 20.12
C GLN A 556 -12.32 19.26 19.75
N ARG A 557 -13.36 18.41 19.70
CA ARG A 557 -13.30 17.00 19.31
C ARG A 557 -13.40 16.79 17.80
N PHE A 558 -13.40 17.86 17.01
CA PHE A 558 -13.55 17.79 15.57
C PHE A 558 -12.47 18.56 14.82
N LEU A 559 -12.29 18.20 13.55
CA LEU A 559 -11.61 18.97 12.53
C LEU A 559 -12.57 19.07 11.33
N MET A 560 -12.49 20.14 10.55
CA MET A 560 -13.18 20.22 9.25
C MET A 560 -12.16 20.05 8.14
N ILE A 561 -12.32 19.00 7.33
CA ILE A 561 -11.67 18.87 6.02
C ILE A 561 -12.76 19.17 5.00
N ALA A 562 -12.87 20.44 4.62
CA ALA A 562 -13.96 20.88 3.77
C ALA A 562 -13.75 20.51 2.29
N ASP A 563 -12.52 20.23 1.88
CA ASP A 563 -12.12 19.89 0.51
C ASP A 563 -10.80 19.10 0.59
N ASP A 564 -10.59 18.16 -0.31
CA ASP A 564 -9.38 17.34 -0.45
C ASP A 564 -8.50 17.87 -1.59
N GLU A 565 -7.21 18.06 -1.30
CA GLU A 565 -6.15 18.41 -2.26
C GLU A 565 -6.46 19.57 -3.24
N PRO A 566 -7.07 20.68 -2.78
CA PRO A 566 -7.49 21.78 -3.66
C PRO A 566 -6.32 22.40 -4.42
N SER A 567 -6.43 22.49 -5.75
CA SER A 567 -5.37 23.05 -6.60
C SER A 567 -5.89 23.74 -7.85
N SER A 568 -5.12 24.70 -8.37
CA SER A 568 -5.49 25.44 -9.59
C SER A 568 -5.37 24.60 -10.88
N LYS A 569 -4.60 23.50 -10.87
CA LYS A 569 -4.39 22.59 -12.01
C LYS A 569 -4.19 23.33 -13.34
N ALA A 570 -5.07 23.14 -14.32
CA ALA A 570 -4.98 23.76 -15.65
C ALA A 570 -4.93 25.30 -15.62
N ASP A 571 -5.41 25.93 -14.54
CA ASP A 571 -5.49 27.38 -14.37
C ASP A 571 -4.31 27.97 -13.59
N TYR A 572 -3.15 27.31 -13.52
CA TYR A 572 -1.99 27.81 -12.77
C TYR A 572 -1.56 29.24 -13.14
N LYS A 573 -1.79 29.67 -14.39
CA LYS A 573 -1.48 31.03 -14.83
C LYS A 573 -2.39 32.09 -14.19
N GLU A 574 -3.54 31.68 -13.66
CA GLU A 574 -4.58 32.53 -13.07
C GLU A 574 -4.87 32.16 -11.60
N ALA A 575 -3.92 31.51 -10.93
CA ALA A 575 -4.07 31.07 -9.55
C ALA A 575 -4.41 32.25 -8.59
N PRO A 576 -5.32 32.06 -7.60
CA PRO A 576 -6.01 30.83 -7.30
C PRO A 576 -7.17 30.55 -8.27
N GLY A 577 -7.22 29.34 -8.82
CA GLY A 577 -8.23 28.87 -9.75
C GLY A 577 -9.60 28.60 -9.10
N PRO A 578 -10.60 28.16 -9.88
CA PRO A 578 -11.97 27.97 -9.40
C PRO A 578 -12.11 27.02 -8.21
N GLU A 579 -11.37 25.90 -8.21
CA GLU A 579 -11.36 24.90 -7.12
C GLU A 579 -10.91 25.55 -5.81
N VAL A 580 -9.73 26.18 -5.80
CA VAL A 580 -9.18 26.87 -4.61
C VAL A 580 -10.11 27.99 -4.12
N ARG A 581 -10.71 28.78 -5.03
CA ARG A 581 -11.66 29.84 -4.64
C ARG A 581 -12.90 29.27 -3.94
N ARG A 582 -13.43 28.14 -4.43
CA ARG A 582 -14.56 27.43 -3.82
C ARG A 582 -14.19 26.86 -2.45
N THR A 583 -13.00 26.29 -2.29
CA THR A 583 -12.48 25.83 -1.00
C THR A 583 -12.41 26.96 0.03
N LEU A 584 -11.89 28.14 -0.36
CA LEU A 584 -11.82 29.30 0.53
C LEU A 584 -13.22 29.79 0.94
N GLU A 585 -14.21 29.65 0.08
CA GLU A 585 -15.59 29.94 0.43
C GLU A 585 -16.14 28.94 1.45
N LEU A 586 -15.87 27.64 1.30
CA LEU A 586 -16.23 26.61 2.29
C LEU A 586 -15.58 26.89 3.65
N TYR A 587 -14.33 27.34 3.69
CA TYR A 587 -13.67 27.75 4.94
C TYR A 587 -14.37 28.94 5.59
N ARG A 588 -14.73 29.95 4.79
CA ARG A 588 -15.52 31.08 5.27
C ARG A 588 -16.86 30.63 5.85
N LEU A 589 -17.57 29.72 5.18
CA LEU A 589 -18.84 29.16 5.65
C LEU A 589 -18.66 28.35 6.95
N THR A 590 -17.59 27.57 7.05
CA THR A 590 -17.23 26.81 8.25
C THR A 590 -17.04 27.75 9.45
N ARG A 591 -16.25 28.81 9.29
CA ARG A 591 -16.03 29.80 10.37
C ARG A 591 -17.30 30.55 10.76
N GLN A 592 -18.21 30.79 9.81
CA GLN A 592 -19.51 31.40 10.11
C GLN A 592 -20.44 30.48 10.89
N ALA A 593 -20.41 29.19 10.60
CA ALA A 593 -21.28 28.20 11.23
C ALA A 593 -20.74 27.71 12.58
N ALA A 594 -19.42 27.49 12.68
CA ALA A 594 -18.73 26.98 13.87
C ALA A 594 -17.34 27.64 14.01
N PRO A 595 -17.24 28.84 14.62
CA PRO A 595 -15.99 29.62 14.70
C PRO A 595 -14.83 28.89 15.39
N GLU A 596 -15.14 28.03 16.37
CA GLU A 596 -14.15 27.29 17.16
C GLU A 596 -13.67 26.00 16.48
N LEU A 597 -14.31 25.57 15.38
CA LEU A 597 -13.96 24.33 14.68
C LEU A 597 -12.67 24.54 13.87
N PRO A 598 -11.59 23.78 14.13
CA PRO A 598 -10.37 23.92 13.36
C PRO A 598 -10.53 23.38 11.94
N ILE A 599 -9.91 24.07 10.97
CA ILE A 599 -9.92 23.69 9.56
C ILE A 599 -8.61 22.99 9.21
N ALA A 600 -8.70 21.82 8.59
CA ALA A 600 -7.59 21.03 8.10
C ALA A 600 -7.69 20.85 6.58
N VAL A 601 -6.56 20.67 5.91
CA VAL A 601 -6.49 20.51 4.45
C VAL A 601 -5.27 19.69 4.03
N THR A 602 -5.46 18.78 3.09
CA THR A 602 -4.39 18.06 2.38
C THR A 602 -3.83 18.94 1.25
N LEU A 603 -2.51 18.93 1.04
CA LEU A 603 -1.90 19.60 -0.13
C LEU A 603 -1.20 18.59 -1.01
N SER A 604 -1.67 18.41 -2.24
CA SER A 604 -1.07 17.50 -3.23
C SER A 604 0.17 18.08 -3.90
N ASP A 605 0.83 17.27 -4.74
CA ASP A 605 1.89 17.69 -5.65
C ASP A 605 1.47 18.84 -6.58
N TYR A 606 0.17 18.99 -6.81
CA TYR A 606 -0.43 19.98 -7.70
C TYR A 606 -0.74 21.32 -7.02
N ALA A 607 -0.57 21.44 -5.70
CA ALA A 607 -0.75 22.69 -4.98
C ALA A 607 0.47 23.62 -5.20
N MET A 608 0.33 24.60 -6.10
CA MET A 608 1.39 25.57 -6.40
C MET A 608 1.59 26.56 -5.24
N PRO A 609 2.73 27.28 -5.17
CA PRO A 609 3.01 28.22 -4.07
C PRO A 609 1.89 29.24 -3.80
N THR A 610 1.25 29.76 -4.85
CA THR A 610 0.14 30.72 -4.73
C THR A 610 -1.10 30.09 -4.10
N ASP A 611 -1.42 28.85 -4.46
CA ASP A 611 -2.54 28.09 -3.89
C ASP A 611 -2.26 27.81 -2.42
N ALA A 612 -1.08 27.25 -2.12
CA ALA A 612 -0.65 26.93 -0.77
C ALA A 612 -0.66 28.17 0.14
N ALA A 613 -0.27 29.35 -0.37
CA ALA A 613 -0.27 30.59 0.40
C ALA A 613 -1.67 31.02 0.85
N VAL A 614 -2.65 31.02 -0.06
CA VAL A 614 -4.02 31.44 0.27
C VAL A 614 -4.74 30.40 1.14
N ILE A 615 -4.53 29.11 0.86
CA ILE A 615 -5.11 28.01 1.64
C ILE A 615 -4.57 28.01 3.07
N ALA A 616 -3.24 28.06 3.22
CA ALA A 616 -2.59 28.01 4.53
C ALA A 616 -2.93 29.22 5.40
N GLN A 617 -3.24 30.39 4.81
CA GLN A 617 -3.69 31.55 5.57
C GLN A 617 -5.05 31.30 6.27
N ALA A 618 -5.95 30.54 5.65
CA ALA A 618 -7.30 30.28 6.15
C ALA A 618 -7.42 28.99 7.01
N ALA A 619 -6.56 27.99 6.79
CA ALA A 619 -6.53 26.73 7.52
C ALA A 619 -5.80 26.82 8.88
N ASP A 620 -6.09 25.90 9.81
CA ASP A 620 -5.37 25.74 11.09
C ASP A 620 -4.37 24.58 11.05
N VAL A 621 -4.63 23.58 10.19
CA VAL A 621 -3.78 22.43 9.95
C VAL A 621 -3.57 22.29 8.44
N VAL A 622 -2.32 22.15 8.02
CA VAL A 622 -1.98 21.83 6.63
C VAL A 622 -1.26 20.49 6.61
N MET A 623 -1.70 19.61 5.71
CA MET A 623 -1.22 18.24 5.57
C MET A 623 -0.61 18.03 4.17
N PRO A 624 0.58 18.59 3.89
CA PRO A 624 1.23 18.37 2.60
C PRO A 624 1.58 16.90 2.35
N VAL A 625 1.41 16.46 1.11
CA VAL A 625 1.94 15.19 0.61
C VAL A 625 3.44 15.11 0.92
N TRP A 626 3.89 14.00 1.49
CA TRP A 626 5.30 13.77 1.75
C TRP A 626 5.69 12.31 1.53
N PRO A 627 6.71 12.04 0.71
CA PRO A 627 7.54 13.02 -0.02
C PRO A 627 6.86 13.50 -1.29
N TYR A 628 6.89 14.82 -1.52
CA TYR A 628 6.55 15.38 -2.83
C TYR A 628 7.34 14.68 -3.95
N ARG A 629 6.69 14.50 -5.09
CA ARG A 629 7.30 13.94 -6.30
C ARG A 629 8.36 14.90 -6.86
N LYS A 630 9.35 14.33 -7.58
CA LYS A 630 10.44 15.11 -8.20
C LYS A 630 9.98 15.85 -9.45
N ALA A 631 8.99 15.32 -10.15
CA ALA A 631 8.39 15.87 -11.36
C ALA A 631 6.92 15.44 -11.43
N LEU A 632 6.15 16.13 -12.26
CA LEU A 632 4.78 15.77 -12.60
C LEU A 632 4.68 15.47 -14.09
N SER A 633 3.87 14.48 -14.45
CA SER A 633 3.64 14.01 -15.81
C SER A 633 2.75 14.97 -16.64
N ARG A 634 1.89 15.75 -15.97
CA ARG A 634 0.81 16.55 -16.57
C ARG A 634 0.52 17.82 -15.78
N TRP A 635 -0.09 18.80 -16.45
CA TRP A 635 -0.59 20.10 -15.94
C TRP A 635 0.45 21.05 -15.33
N ALA A 636 1.62 20.56 -14.92
CA ALA A 636 2.69 21.35 -14.38
C ALA A 636 3.45 22.13 -15.48
N PRO A 637 3.98 23.32 -15.17
CA PRO A 637 4.94 24.00 -16.05
C PRO A 637 6.15 23.10 -16.37
N GLU A 638 6.73 23.26 -17.56
CA GLU A 638 7.95 22.56 -17.95
C GLU A 638 9.07 22.77 -16.92
N GLY A 639 9.67 21.67 -16.45
CA GLY A 639 10.74 21.70 -15.45
C GLY A 639 10.28 21.95 -14.01
N TYR A 640 8.97 22.02 -13.73
CA TYR A 640 8.48 22.16 -12.37
C TYR A 640 8.79 20.93 -11.51
N SER A 641 9.47 21.16 -10.38
CA SER A 641 9.69 20.14 -9.35
C SER A 641 8.86 20.45 -8.10
N PRO A 642 7.82 19.65 -7.79
CA PRO A 642 7.05 19.81 -6.55
C PRO A 642 7.95 19.70 -5.32
N ARG A 643 8.89 18.75 -5.32
CA ARG A 643 9.82 18.51 -4.21
C ARG A 643 10.73 19.72 -3.92
N GLU A 644 11.32 20.31 -4.94
CA GLU A 644 12.19 21.48 -4.75
C GLU A 644 11.37 22.71 -4.35
N THR A 645 10.24 22.92 -5.01
CA THR A 645 9.29 24.01 -4.70
C THR A 645 8.79 23.92 -3.25
N PHE A 646 8.46 22.72 -2.79
CA PHE A 646 8.06 22.50 -1.41
C PHE A 646 9.18 22.89 -0.44
N ARG A 647 10.40 22.38 -0.66
CA ARG A 647 11.56 22.63 0.20
C ARG A 647 11.94 24.10 0.26
N GLU A 648 11.90 24.80 -0.87
CA GLU A 648 12.48 26.14 -1.02
C GLU A 648 11.46 27.27 -0.84
N THR A 649 10.18 27.00 -1.09
CA THR A 649 9.13 28.03 -1.09
C THR A 649 7.99 27.71 -0.13
N ILE A 650 7.31 26.56 -0.30
CA ILE A 650 6.08 26.28 0.45
C ILE A 650 6.38 26.00 1.92
N PHE A 651 7.34 25.13 2.24
CA PHE A 651 7.63 24.79 3.63
C PHE A 651 8.13 25.99 4.46
N PRO A 652 9.07 26.83 3.98
CA PRO A 652 9.44 28.07 4.68
C PRO A 652 8.25 29.01 4.94
N MET A 653 7.33 29.13 3.98
CA MET A 653 6.09 29.90 4.16
C MET A 653 5.19 29.30 5.24
N LEU A 654 4.96 27.99 5.23
CA LEU A 654 4.18 27.29 6.25
C LEU A 654 4.82 27.45 7.65
N ASP A 655 6.14 27.36 7.74
CA ASP A 655 6.90 27.57 8.98
C ASP A 655 6.76 29.02 9.51
N GLY A 656 6.76 30.00 8.61
CA GLY A 656 6.45 31.39 8.94
C GLY A 656 5.05 31.53 9.55
N LEU A 657 4.03 30.91 8.92
CA LEU A 657 2.66 30.91 9.42
C LEU A 657 2.50 30.15 10.73
N ARG A 658 3.26 29.09 10.94
CA ARG A 658 3.34 28.40 12.23
C ARG A 658 3.76 29.36 13.34
N THR A 659 4.78 30.16 13.10
CA THR A 659 5.26 31.16 14.08
C THR A 659 4.27 32.32 14.26
N GLN A 660 3.63 32.77 13.17
CA GLN A 660 2.75 33.94 13.19
C GLN A 660 1.37 33.66 13.84
N LYS A 661 0.79 32.49 13.55
CA LYS A 661 -0.60 32.18 13.94
C LYS A 661 -0.80 30.79 14.54
N GLY A 662 0.27 30.05 14.83
CA GLY A 662 0.17 28.71 15.41
C GLY A 662 -0.30 27.64 14.42
N LEU A 663 -0.07 27.84 13.11
CA LEU A 663 -0.39 26.83 12.10
C LEU A 663 0.28 25.48 12.43
N ARG A 664 -0.50 24.40 12.41
CA ARG A 664 0.02 23.03 12.53
C ARG A 664 0.34 22.47 11.16
N ILE A 665 1.47 21.81 11.05
CA ILE A 665 1.93 21.19 9.80
C ILE A 665 2.08 19.71 10.08
N TRP A 666 1.26 18.89 9.43
CA TRP A 666 1.29 17.43 9.51
C TRP A 666 1.75 16.87 8.18
N SER A 667 2.49 15.77 8.16
CA SER A 667 2.82 15.12 6.89
C SER A 667 1.63 14.28 6.43
N TYR A 668 1.32 14.26 5.14
CA TYR A 668 0.33 13.35 4.56
C TYR A 668 1.04 12.37 3.64
N ARG A 669 0.96 11.06 3.92
CA ARG A 669 1.62 10.05 3.09
C ARG A 669 0.61 9.35 2.21
N VAL A 670 0.88 9.41 0.91
CA VAL A 670 0.31 8.55 -0.11
C VAL A 670 1.35 7.47 -0.40
N ASP A 671 1.15 6.29 0.18
CA ASP A 671 2.04 5.14 0.00
C ASP A 671 1.91 4.64 -1.45
N ALA A 672 3.01 4.28 -2.11
CA ALA A 672 2.99 3.55 -3.39
C ALA A 672 2.39 2.14 -3.23
N GLY A 673 2.01 1.77 -2.00
CA GLY A 673 1.17 0.66 -1.55
C GLY A 673 1.99 -0.45 -0.92
N LYS A 674 1.44 -1.68 -0.87
CA LYS A 674 2.05 -2.79 -0.09
C LYS A 674 3.49 -3.12 -0.50
N SER A 675 3.96 -2.73 -1.69
CA SER A 675 5.34 -2.98 -2.13
C SER A 675 6.41 -2.06 -1.50
N GLU A 676 6.03 -0.95 -0.86
CA GLU A 676 7.00 -0.09 -0.20
C GLU A 676 7.74 -0.81 0.92
N ASP A 677 9.00 -0.42 1.11
CA ASP A 677 9.83 -0.90 2.21
C ASP A 677 9.24 -0.43 3.55
N VAL A 678 9.05 -1.38 4.48
CA VAL A 678 8.38 -1.13 5.77
C VAL A 678 9.14 -0.14 6.64
N LEU A 679 10.48 -0.13 6.57
CA LEU A 679 11.28 0.83 7.32
C LEU A 679 11.01 2.24 6.81
N VAL A 680 11.04 2.44 5.49
CA VAL A 680 10.81 3.75 4.86
C VAL A 680 9.34 4.19 4.97
N SER A 681 8.40 3.27 4.78
CA SER A 681 6.96 3.57 4.74
C SER A 681 6.33 3.77 6.10
N ALA A 682 6.82 3.05 7.11
CA ALA A 682 6.22 3.01 8.42
C ALA A 682 7.21 3.38 9.54
N ARG A 683 8.20 2.53 9.85
CA ARG A 683 9.01 2.68 11.08
C ARG A 683 9.79 4.01 11.16
N ALA A 684 10.47 4.39 10.08
CA ALA A 684 11.27 5.61 10.04
C ALA A 684 10.45 6.87 9.70
N TYR A 685 9.29 6.71 9.07
CA TYR A 685 8.50 7.82 8.56
C TYR A 685 8.14 8.86 9.62
N PRO A 686 7.57 8.51 10.79
CA PRO A 686 7.25 9.49 11.84
C PRO A 686 8.48 10.20 12.40
N VAL A 687 9.60 9.49 12.53
CA VAL A 687 10.86 10.05 13.03
C VAL A 687 11.41 11.08 12.04
N ILE A 688 11.40 10.75 10.75
CA ILE A 688 11.79 11.66 9.67
C ILE A 688 10.82 12.85 9.62
N ALA A 689 9.53 12.60 9.86
CA ALA A 689 8.51 13.64 9.93
C ALA A 689 8.82 14.70 10.98
N VAL A 690 9.08 14.25 12.21
CA VAL A 690 9.49 15.10 13.32
C VAL A 690 10.81 15.82 13.00
N ALA A 691 11.80 15.13 12.43
CA ALA A 691 13.10 15.70 12.12
C ALA A 691 13.03 16.85 11.09
N ALA A 692 12.12 16.79 10.12
CA ALA A 692 11.91 17.91 9.21
C ALA A 692 11.03 19.03 9.80
N GLY A 693 10.53 18.85 11.02
CA GLY A 693 9.80 19.86 11.78
C GLY A 693 8.28 19.74 11.70
N PHE A 694 7.74 18.57 11.35
CA PHE A 694 6.30 18.34 11.37
C PHE A 694 5.82 18.02 12.78
N THR A 695 4.55 18.29 13.02
CA THR A 695 3.88 18.15 14.34
C THR A 695 2.79 17.08 14.33
N GLY A 696 2.63 16.42 13.19
CA GLY A 696 1.72 15.29 13.02
C GLY A 696 2.05 14.52 11.76
N ILE A 697 1.48 13.35 11.65
CA ILE A 697 1.53 12.46 10.50
C ILE A 697 0.10 12.04 10.13
N ALA A 698 -0.12 11.76 8.85
CA ALA A 698 -1.39 11.32 8.31
C ALA A 698 -1.16 10.30 7.20
N THR A 699 -1.97 9.26 7.14
CA THR A 699 -1.99 8.32 6.00
C THR A 699 -3.40 8.08 5.51
N TRP A 700 -3.54 7.82 4.21
CA TRP A 700 -4.84 7.88 3.53
C TRP A 700 -5.66 6.58 3.52
N ALA A 701 -5.07 5.44 3.90
CA ALA A 701 -5.68 4.14 3.64
C ALA A 701 -5.59 3.16 4.81
N TYR A 702 -6.34 3.40 5.90
CA TYR A 702 -6.41 2.42 6.98
C TYR A 702 -7.06 1.08 6.53
N ASN A 703 -8.26 1.14 5.92
CA ASN A 703 -9.04 -0.03 5.44
C ASN A 703 -9.62 0.15 4.03
N VAL A 704 -9.02 1.03 3.22
CA VAL A 704 -9.49 1.35 1.86
C VAL A 704 -9.16 0.22 0.88
N LYS A 705 -9.93 -0.86 0.96
CA LYS A 705 -9.87 -2.02 0.05
C LYS A 705 -10.76 -1.81 -1.18
N ARG A 706 -10.40 -2.42 -2.29
CA ARG A 706 -11.19 -2.45 -3.53
C ARG A 706 -12.00 -3.73 -3.65
N GLY A 707 -11.35 -4.88 -3.46
CA GLY A 707 -12.02 -6.17 -3.31
C GLY A 707 -11.82 -6.76 -1.91
N MET A 708 -11.36 -8.01 -1.83
CA MET A 708 -11.03 -8.65 -0.57
C MET A 708 -9.67 -8.16 -0.08
N SER A 709 -9.60 -7.80 1.21
CA SER A 709 -8.35 -7.39 1.83
C SER A 709 -7.24 -8.45 1.74
N TRP A 710 -7.59 -9.74 1.63
CA TRP A 710 -6.68 -10.88 1.54
C TRP A 710 -6.27 -11.29 0.12
N ASP A 711 -6.68 -10.57 -0.92
CA ASP A 711 -6.26 -10.82 -2.32
C ASP A 711 -6.08 -9.51 -3.10
N ASP A 712 -4.84 -9.03 -3.20
CA ASP A 712 -4.52 -7.80 -3.97
C ASP A 712 -4.80 -7.94 -5.47
N THR A 713 -5.09 -9.15 -5.97
CA THR A 713 -5.30 -9.41 -7.39
C THR A 713 -6.76 -9.43 -7.80
N ASP A 714 -7.69 -9.29 -6.84
CA ASP A 714 -9.11 -9.20 -7.13
C ASP A 714 -9.54 -7.77 -7.50
N GLU A 715 -10.58 -7.66 -8.34
CA GLU A 715 -11.22 -6.40 -8.74
C GLU A 715 -10.35 -5.29 -9.38
N GLY A 716 -9.10 -5.59 -9.79
CA GLY A 716 -8.36 -4.83 -10.82
C GLY A 716 -7.81 -3.45 -10.42
N LEU A 717 -7.78 -3.11 -9.12
CA LEU A 717 -7.14 -1.90 -8.61
C LEU A 717 -6.31 -2.21 -7.35
N LEU A 718 -5.24 -1.44 -7.16
CA LEU A 718 -4.32 -1.63 -6.05
C LEU A 718 -4.95 -1.32 -4.69
N ASP A 719 -4.78 -2.24 -3.74
CA ASP A 719 -5.16 -2.10 -2.34
C ASP A 719 -4.09 -1.40 -1.50
N TYR A 720 -4.47 -0.36 -0.75
CA TYR A 720 -3.56 0.47 0.06
C TYR A 720 -3.76 0.34 1.57
N ILE A 721 -4.47 -0.70 1.99
CA ILE A 721 -4.85 -0.94 3.39
C ILE A 721 -3.66 -1.14 4.33
N PHE A 722 -3.80 -0.73 5.59
CA PHE A 722 -2.90 -1.09 6.70
C PHE A 722 -3.40 -2.30 7.51
N THR A 723 -4.69 -2.61 7.39
CA THR A 723 -5.34 -3.69 8.13
C THR A 723 -6.12 -4.59 7.20
N TYR A 724 -6.23 -5.86 7.59
CA TYR A 724 -6.94 -6.90 6.88
C TYR A 724 -8.22 -7.25 7.63
N ASP A 725 -9.29 -7.48 6.88
CA ASP A 725 -10.58 -7.89 7.41
C ASP A 725 -10.55 -9.40 7.71
N GLY A 726 -10.32 -9.74 8.97
CA GLY A 726 -10.25 -11.14 9.38
C GLY A 726 -11.60 -11.86 9.39
N THR A 727 -12.71 -11.18 9.05
CA THR A 727 -14.03 -11.81 8.87
C THR A 727 -14.30 -12.26 7.43
N GLU A 728 -13.47 -11.86 6.46
CA GLU A 728 -13.61 -12.24 5.05
C GLU A 728 -13.51 -13.75 4.84
N ASP A 729 -14.41 -14.32 4.04
CA ASP A 729 -14.39 -15.74 3.68
C ASP A 729 -13.36 -16.06 2.58
N HIS A 730 -12.10 -15.72 2.84
CA HIS A 730 -10.99 -15.96 1.92
C HIS A 730 -10.20 -17.24 2.32
N PRO A 731 -9.80 -18.12 1.37
CA PRO A 731 -9.04 -19.34 1.67
C PRO A 731 -7.77 -19.08 2.50
N LEU A 732 -7.04 -18.01 2.19
CA LEU A 732 -5.84 -17.65 2.95
C LEU A 732 -6.22 -17.24 4.38
N ASN A 733 -7.22 -16.38 4.57
CA ASN A 733 -7.69 -15.95 5.89
C ASN A 733 -8.10 -17.15 6.76
N ARG A 734 -8.92 -18.07 6.23
CA ARG A 734 -9.33 -19.30 6.94
C ARG A 734 -8.14 -20.16 7.37
N ALA A 735 -7.10 -20.24 6.55
CA ALA A 735 -5.90 -21.01 6.86
C ALA A 735 -4.98 -20.29 7.86
N VAL A 736 -4.92 -18.96 7.80
CA VAL A 736 -3.88 -18.18 8.52
C VAL A 736 -4.36 -17.45 9.77
N ASN A 737 -5.67 -17.23 9.92
CA ASN A 737 -6.31 -16.58 11.06
C ASN A 737 -7.23 -17.55 11.84
N PRO A 738 -6.68 -18.62 12.45
CA PRO A 738 -7.49 -19.59 13.19
C PRO A 738 -8.12 -19.00 14.47
N THR A 739 -7.69 -17.81 14.88
CA THR A 739 -8.22 -17.11 16.06
C THR A 739 -9.54 -16.38 15.78
N GLY A 740 -9.85 -16.11 14.51
CA GLY A 740 -10.97 -15.26 14.12
C GLY A 740 -10.77 -13.80 14.53
N GLU A 741 -9.52 -13.32 14.58
CA GLU A 741 -9.20 -11.91 14.83
C GLU A 741 -9.90 -11.06 13.76
N ILE A 742 -10.69 -10.06 14.18
CA ILE A 742 -11.53 -9.25 13.28
C ILE A 742 -10.67 -8.26 12.48
N VAL A 743 -9.76 -7.55 13.17
CA VAL A 743 -8.83 -6.60 12.57
C VAL A 743 -7.45 -7.23 12.62
N VAL A 744 -6.97 -7.73 11.49
CA VAL A 744 -5.63 -8.29 11.41
C VAL A 744 -4.66 -7.19 10.96
N PRO A 745 -3.70 -6.74 11.78
CA PRO A 745 -2.79 -5.67 11.40
C PRO A 745 -1.79 -6.13 10.34
N SER A 746 -1.24 -5.20 9.57
CA SER A 746 -0.04 -5.43 8.76
C SER A 746 1.24 -5.18 9.56
N VAL A 747 2.37 -5.71 9.09
CA VAL A 747 3.70 -5.35 9.59
C VAL A 747 3.98 -3.86 9.45
N ARG A 748 3.44 -3.20 8.42
CA ARG A 748 3.52 -1.75 8.24
C ARG A 748 2.77 -1.01 9.33
N TRP A 749 1.58 -1.47 9.72
CA TRP A 749 0.79 -0.83 10.77
C TRP A 749 1.47 -0.90 12.13
N GLU A 750 2.00 -2.08 12.46
CA GLU A 750 2.78 -2.29 13.68
C GLU A 750 4.07 -1.47 13.69
N ALA A 751 4.80 -1.43 12.57
CA ALA A 751 5.99 -0.60 12.40
C ALA A 751 5.68 0.90 12.54
N LEU A 752 4.54 1.36 12.03
CA LEU A 752 4.12 2.75 12.09
C LEU A 752 3.82 3.18 13.53
N ARG A 753 3.17 2.32 14.33
CA ARG A 753 2.98 2.56 15.77
C ARG A 753 4.30 2.74 16.49
N LEU A 754 5.24 1.83 16.27
CA LEU A 754 6.56 1.94 16.90
C LEU A 754 7.22 3.27 16.46
N GLY A 755 7.24 3.56 15.16
CA GLY A 755 7.80 4.80 14.62
C GLY A 755 7.16 6.06 15.22
N TRP A 756 5.84 6.05 15.42
CA TRP A 756 5.11 7.14 16.05
C TRP A 756 5.54 7.36 17.50
N GLN A 757 5.74 6.29 18.28
CA GLN A 757 6.28 6.39 19.65
C GLN A 757 7.68 6.99 19.68
N ASP A 758 8.56 6.57 18.77
CA ASP A 758 9.90 7.19 18.65
C ASP A 758 9.78 8.70 18.34
N GLY A 759 8.86 9.07 17.45
CA GLY A 759 8.54 10.46 17.14
C GLY A 759 8.05 11.25 18.36
N GLN A 760 7.21 10.64 19.19
CA GLN A 760 6.73 11.22 20.46
C GLN A 760 7.89 11.49 21.43
N VAL A 761 8.76 10.50 21.61
CA VAL A 761 9.95 10.64 22.47
C VAL A 761 10.86 11.74 21.93
N LEU A 762 11.09 11.79 20.62
CA LEU A 762 11.92 12.80 19.99
C LEU A 762 11.36 14.22 20.18
N LEU A 763 10.05 14.42 19.98
CA LEU A 763 9.41 15.71 20.24
C LEU A 763 9.54 16.12 21.71
N ALA A 764 9.30 15.21 22.65
CA ALA A 764 9.44 15.49 24.08
C ALA A 764 10.87 15.90 24.46
N LEU A 765 11.88 15.26 23.87
CA LEU A 765 13.29 15.63 24.07
C LEU A 765 13.60 17.00 23.48
N ILE A 766 13.11 17.31 22.27
CA ILE A 766 13.29 18.62 21.62
C ILE A 766 12.72 19.74 22.50
N GLU A 767 11.52 19.57 23.05
CA GLU A 767 10.90 20.58 23.93
C GLU A 767 11.70 20.80 25.20
N ARG A 768 12.16 19.72 25.86
CA ARG A 768 13.00 19.83 27.07
C ARG A 768 14.31 20.56 26.83
N THR A 769 14.89 20.50 25.63
CA THR A 769 16.13 21.23 25.30
C THR A 769 15.91 22.70 24.94
N ARG A 770 14.66 23.12 24.69
CA ARG A 770 14.29 24.51 24.39
C ARG A 770 13.90 25.30 25.64
N GLN A 771 13.49 24.59 26.70
CA GLN A 771 13.31 25.12 28.05
C GLN A 771 14.66 25.27 28.73
#